data_AF-U4UU00-F1
#
_entry.id   AF-U4UU00-F1
#
_cell.length_a   1.000
_cell.length_b   1.000
_cell.length_c   1.000
_cell.angle_alpha   90.00
_cell.angle_beta   90.00
_cell.angle_gamma   90.00
#
_symmetry.space_group_name_H-M   'P 1'
#
loop_
_entity.id
_entity.type
_entity.pdbx_description
1 polymer ?
#
loop_
_entity_poly.entity_id
_entity_poly.type
_entity_poly.pdbx_seq_one_letter_code
_entity_poly.pdbx_strand_id
1 'polypeptide(L)'
;MKETNQYDYIVIGGGSSGSVLAARLSERKDLKVCLIEAGSRDDTPRIHTPSGTITLYKSKKFSWNFYSAPQTHLGGRQLHVPRGKALGGSSSMNSMIYIRGLPSDYDRWRDEAGCEGWGWDDVLPWFKRSENNQLMQNPAFHGFNGELDVTAPRDANPISSVFINAGRGAGLPENRDFNDANINGVGIYNVTQKDGRRLSSYRAFLHPHLGRSNLHVMTDCEVQDLIISDNMVKGVRVRMGESQEQLSLMVKKDVILCAGTISSPHILMKSGIGSRDALTKAGVQVVLELPGVGKNLQDHLDGLVTVRSKSPLTLGFSLNAWQPLLTSPVKYLFRKKGWLTTNYVEAGGFACTPLSQSDPDIQFHFVPGYRSHRGRLFEWGHGYAVHVCVLRPKSKGALTLDADGKVVIDFNFLSDKADADVLVEGIKYARRILAQDAFAPYRGKEMLPGDHVRTDAELQQHVRDFCATVFHPVGTCKMGHDALSVVDPGTLKVHGMQNLRVADVSIMPNLISGNTNAPAIMIGERAASMILNDSAALQPQIIKEKHFISHSFIDGKPYTALSGQVFKTVNPATNKVLAEVTACQAEDIDVAVASARKAFASGIWSSASTQQRKAVLQRLSCLILQHREELALLESASMGKPVNDALNIDVAGAAGVFTWYAESIDKLYDEVAPTPCGSLATITREPIGVVAAIVPWNFPLDIASWKLAPALAAGNSVILKPSENSPFTAIRLAELANEAGLPAGVLNVVTGLGTETGTALGLHDDIDVITFTGSTAVGKAFMQYSAQSNLKQVWLECGGKSANLIFSDCKDLDLAAEKAAFGICFNQGEVCSANSRLLVERCIYNLFIEKLTEKLAEWKPGNPLDPQTRMGAMVSSAHKDKVLAFITCAQQEGAQLLTGGQETQIDGVGNYVLPTLLGSVSENMSVWKDEVFGPVLAVSVFDEEEEAINLANNHIYALAASVWSDDLNRAHRVARRLNAGTVSVNTVDALGVSVPFGGNKQSGFGRDLSLHAFDKFTQLKTTWFQFSGS
;
A
#
# COMPACT_ATOMS: atom_id res chain seq x y z
N MET A 1 37.98 -25.99 7.41
CA MET A 1 37.97 -24.57 7.02
C MET A 1 37.31 -23.80 8.15
N LYS A 2 37.99 -22.82 8.76
CA LYS A 2 37.41 -21.99 9.84
C LYS A 2 36.32 -21.12 9.22
N GLU A 3 35.05 -21.51 9.36
CA GLU A 3 33.93 -20.65 8.98
C GLU A 3 34.02 -19.34 9.79
N THR A 4 34.04 -18.21 9.09
CA THR A 4 34.09 -16.90 9.71
C THR A 4 32.76 -16.64 10.44
N ASN A 5 32.80 -16.54 11.77
CA ASN A 5 31.68 -16.17 12.67
C ASN A 5 31.26 -14.69 12.51
N GLN A 6 31.26 -14.18 11.28
CA GLN A 6 30.94 -12.82 10.94
C GLN A 6 29.77 -12.81 9.95
N TYR A 7 28.79 -11.94 10.21
CA TYR A 7 27.56 -11.76 9.46
C TYR A 7 27.34 -10.27 9.14
N ASP A 8 26.60 -9.97 8.07
CA ASP A 8 26.16 -8.60 7.81
C ASP A 8 25.05 -8.22 8.77
N TYR A 9 24.09 -9.12 8.97
CA TYR A 9 22.97 -8.97 9.89
C TYR A 9 22.80 -10.18 10.80
N ILE A 10 22.49 -9.91 12.07
CA ILE A 10 22.11 -10.94 13.04
C ILE A 10 20.70 -10.63 13.54
N VAL A 11 19.72 -11.47 13.18
CA VAL A 11 18.33 -11.39 13.61
C VAL A 11 18.15 -12.29 14.85
N ILE A 12 17.76 -11.71 15.98
CA ILE A 12 17.53 -12.46 17.23
C ILE A 12 16.04 -12.71 17.41
N GLY A 13 15.64 -13.98 17.38
CA GLY A 13 14.25 -14.43 17.54
C GLY A 13 13.68 -14.93 16.22
N GLY A 14 13.36 -16.23 16.17
CA GLY A 14 12.69 -16.88 15.05
C GLY A 14 11.17 -16.75 15.07
N GLY A 15 10.65 -15.73 15.75
CA GLY A 15 9.21 -15.44 15.86
C GLY A 15 8.61 -14.91 14.57
N SER A 16 7.41 -14.31 14.66
CA SER A 16 6.65 -13.84 13.50
C SER A 16 7.39 -12.77 12.70
N SER A 17 7.89 -11.73 13.37
CA SER A 17 8.68 -10.68 12.71
C SER A 17 10.02 -11.20 12.21
N GLY A 18 10.80 -11.87 13.07
CA GLY A 18 12.14 -12.33 12.70
C GLY A 18 12.16 -13.36 11.56
N SER A 19 11.14 -14.20 11.45
CA SER A 19 10.98 -15.14 10.32
C SER A 19 10.84 -14.40 8.99
N VAL A 20 9.99 -13.36 8.95
CA VAL A 20 9.78 -12.52 7.76
C VAL A 20 11.06 -11.76 7.45
N LEU A 21 11.61 -11.06 8.45
CA LEU A 21 12.78 -10.21 8.30
C LEU A 21 13.99 -10.98 7.75
N ALA A 22 14.34 -12.14 8.34
CA ALA A 22 15.45 -12.94 7.86
C ALA A 22 15.20 -13.53 6.46
N ALA A 23 13.95 -13.88 6.15
CA ALA A 23 13.56 -14.33 4.82
C ALA A 23 13.76 -13.21 3.78
N ARG A 24 13.31 -11.98 4.05
CA ARG A 24 13.46 -10.84 3.13
C ARG A 24 14.93 -10.42 2.98
N LEU A 25 15.67 -10.26 4.08
CA LEU A 25 17.09 -9.86 4.02
C LEU A 25 17.95 -10.87 3.25
N SER A 26 17.65 -12.17 3.35
CA SER A 26 18.40 -13.21 2.64
C SER A 26 18.08 -13.33 1.14
N GLU A 27 17.08 -12.61 0.63
CA GLU A 27 16.84 -12.50 -0.83
C GLU A 27 18.03 -11.83 -1.54
N ARG A 28 18.73 -10.92 -0.84
CA ARG A 28 19.96 -10.29 -1.28
C ARG A 28 21.15 -11.22 -1.08
N LYS A 29 21.63 -11.82 -2.17
CA LYS A 29 22.73 -12.81 -2.17
C LYS A 29 24.06 -12.23 -1.69
N ASP A 30 24.23 -10.91 -1.75
CA ASP A 30 25.40 -10.17 -1.26
C ASP A 30 25.42 -9.99 0.27
N LEU A 31 24.30 -10.23 0.96
CA LEU A 31 24.20 -10.13 2.41
C LEU A 31 24.26 -11.50 3.08
N LYS A 32 25.09 -11.65 4.11
CA LYS A 32 25.15 -12.82 4.97
C LYS A 32 24.31 -12.60 6.24
N VAL A 33 23.22 -13.34 6.37
CA VAL A 33 22.21 -13.18 7.44
C VAL A 33 22.26 -14.38 8.38
N CYS A 34 22.32 -14.11 9.69
CA CYS A 34 22.15 -15.14 10.73
C CYS A 34 20.85 -14.89 11.51
N LEU A 35 20.00 -15.90 11.62
CA LEU A 35 18.86 -15.91 12.53
C LEU A 35 19.15 -16.82 13.72
N ILE A 36 18.97 -16.30 14.93
CA ILE A 36 19.19 -17.02 16.19
C ILE A 36 17.85 -17.25 16.88
N GLU A 37 17.55 -18.50 17.23
CA GLU A 37 16.37 -18.89 18.00
C GLU A 37 16.81 -19.72 19.21
N ALA A 38 16.35 -19.32 20.41
CA ALA A 38 16.68 -19.99 21.66
C ALA A 38 15.95 -21.34 21.80
N GLY A 39 14.83 -21.53 21.11
CA GLY A 39 14.11 -22.78 21.05
C GLY A 39 14.53 -23.72 19.92
N SER A 40 13.92 -24.90 19.94
CA SER A 40 14.22 -25.93 18.95
C SER A 40 13.53 -25.68 17.60
N ARG A 41 13.84 -26.53 16.62
CA ARG A 41 13.10 -26.65 15.36
C ARG A 41 11.63 -27.00 15.59
N ASP A 42 10.79 -26.76 14.58
CA ASP A 42 9.34 -27.01 14.62
C ASP A 42 8.93 -28.44 14.24
N ASP A 43 9.81 -29.43 14.41
CA ASP A 43 9.72 -30.78 13.82
C ASP A 43 8.71 -31.75 14.48
N THR A 44 7.70 -31.25 15.21
CA THR A 44 6.74 -32.08 15.95
C THR A 44 5.31 -31.96 15.43
N PRO A 45 4.56 -33.08 15.30
CA PRO A 45 3.13 -33.04 15.00
C PRO A 45 2.31 -32.19 15.99
N ARG A 46 2.79 -32.00 17.23
CA ARG A 46 2.15 -31.17 18.26
C ARG A 46 2.06 -29.69 17.87
N ILE A 47 3.02 -29.19 17.07
CA ILE A 47 3.00 -27.82 16.54
C ILE A 47 2.10 -27.78 15.30
N HIS A 48 2.28 -28.72 14.37
CA HIS A 48 1.59 -28.68 13.07
C HIS A 48 0.09 -28.94 13.15
N THR A 49 -0.36 -29.66 14.16
CA THR A 49 -1.77 -29.99 14.33
C THR A 49 -2.45 -28.86 15.09
N PRO A 50 -3.51 -28.23 14.53
CA PRO A 50 -4.22 -27.13 15.17
C PRO A 50 -4.55 -27.37 16.65
N SER A 51 -5.09 -28.54 16.99
CA SER A 51 -5.48 -28.90 18.36
C SER A 51 -4.29 -29.15 19.31
N GLY A 52 -3.08 -29.30 18.77
CA GLY A 52 -1.87 -29.57 19.56
C GLY A 52 -1.45 -28.40 20.46
N THR A 53 -1.94 -27.18 20.17
CA THR A 53 -1.73 -25.96 20.96
C THR A 53 -1.95 -26.15 22.47
N ILE A 54 -2.99 -26.90 22.86
CA ILE A 54 -3.31 -27.12 24.28
C ILE A 54 -2.15 -27.78 25.05
N THR A 55 -1.36 -28.60 24.36
CA THR A 55 -0.21 -29.29 24.96
C THR A 55 1.04 -28.40 25.02
N LEU A 56 1.09 -27.29 24.28
CA LEU A 56 2.28 -26.46 24.14
C LEU A 56 2.39 -25.42 25.26
N TYR A 57 1.26 -24.92 25.77
CA TYR A 57 1.22 -23.85 26.79
C TYR A 57 2.07 -24.10 28.04
N LYS A 58 2.11 -25.34 28.54
CA LYS A 58 2.91 -25.75 29.73
C LYS A 58 4.14 -26.57 29.36
N SER A 59 4.51 -26.61 28.09
CA SER A 59 5.69 -27.36 27.63
C SER A 59 6.97 -26.67 28.09
N LYS A 60 7.85 -27.38 28.80
CA LYS A 60 9.18 -26.85 29.18
C LYS A 60 10.11 -26.67 27.97
N LYS A 61 9.85 -27.41 26.88
CA LYS A 61 10.66 -27.36 25.65
C LYS A 61 10.25 -26.22 24.72
N PHE A 62 8.94 -26.03 24.54
CA PHE A 62 8.38 -25.17 23.49
C PHE A 62 7.77 -23.85 24.02
N SER A 63 7.80 -23.63 25.33
CA SER A 63 7.30 -22.41 25.97
C SER A 63 8.28 -21.93 27.02
N TRP A 64 8.52 -20.62 27.07
CA TRP A 64 9.32 -19.98 28.11
C TRP A 64 8.69 -20.08 29.51
N ASN A 65 7.36 -20.21 29.58
CA ASN A 65 6.60 -20.31 30.85
C ASN A 65 6.99 -19.25 31.89
N PHE A 66 6.99 -17.98 31.49
CA PHE A 66 7.19 -16.89 32.44
C PHE A 66 6.01 -16.79 33.42
N TYR A 67 6.24 -16.07 34.51
CA TYR A 67 5.20 -15.68 35.46
C TYR A 67 5.33 -14.19 35.75
N SER A 68 4.20 -13.51 35.95
CA SER A 68 4.21 -12.13 36.40
C SER A 68 4.74 -12.01 37.83
N ALA A 69 5.21 -10.83 38.18
CA ALA A 69 5.30 -10.39 39.56
C ALA A 69 3.90 -10.48 40.21
N PRO A 70 3.82 -10.63 41.55
CA PRO A 70 2.57 -10.50 42.28
C PRO A 70 1.86 -9.20 41.90
N GLN A 71 0.66 -9.31 41.32
CA GLN A 71 -0.06 -8.15 40.78
C GLN A 71 -0.79 -7.41 41.91
N THR A 72 -0.38 -6.17 42.19
CA THR A 72 -0.87 -5.35 43.31
C THR A 72 -2.39 -5.23 43.34
N HIS A 73 -3.01 -4.94 42.19
CA HIS A 73 -4.46 -4.71 42.11
C HIS A 73 -5.28 -5.99 41.90
N LEU A 74 -4.62 -7.15 41.77
CA LEU A 74 -5.22 -8.47 41.63
C LEU A 74 -5.02 -9.36 42.86
N GLY A 75 -4.86 -8.75 44.05
CA GLY A 75 -4.70 -9.49 45.31
C GLY A 75 -3.39 -10.27 45.42
N GLY A 76 -2.33 -9.82 44.74
CA GLY A 76 -1.02 -10.48 44.76
C GLY A 76 -0.92 -11.75 43.89
N ARG A 77 -1.93 -12.01 43.04
CA ARG A 77 -1.88 -13.15 42.11
C ARG A 77 -0.70 -13.04 41.15
N GLN A 78 -0.08 -14.17 40.85
CA GLN A 78 0.88 -14.30 39.76
C GLN A 78 0.19 -14.93 38.55
N LEU A 79 0.40 -14.35 37.38
CA LEU A 79 -0.21 -14.80 36.13
C LEU A 79 0.82 -15.63 35.34
N HIS A 80 0.39 -16.76 34.78
CA HIS A 80 1.23 -17.55 33.87
C HIS A 80 1.28 -16.87 32.50
N VAL A 81 2.49 -16.63 31.98
CA VAL A 81 2.75 -15.93 30.71
C VAL A 81 3.52 -16.86 29.76
N PRO A 82 2.83 -17.80 29.10
CA PRO A 82 3.44 -18.69 28.13
C PRO A 82 3.85 -17.92 26.87
N ARG A 83 5.08 -18.14 26.39
CA ARG A 83 5.60 -17.55 25.14
C ARG A 83 6.31 -18.63 24.35
N GLY A 84 6.07 -18.69 23.04
CA GLY A 84 6.68 -19.73 22.20
C GLY A 84 8.21 -19.67 22.22
N LYS A 85 8.83 -20.84 22.40
CA LYS A 85 10.27 -21.09 22.39
C LYS A 85 10.57 -22.17 21.34
N ALA A 86 10.49 -21.79 20.07
CA ALA A 86 10.77 -22.62 18.90
C ALA A 86 10.81 -21.73 17.64
N LEU A 87 11.29 -22.25 16.52
CA LEU A 87 11.10 -21.58 15.22
C LEU A 87 9.59 -21.33 14.97
N GLY A 88 9.27 -20.08 14.62
CA GLY A 88 7.93 -19.51 14.53
C GLY A 88 7.45 -18.83 15.82
N GLY A 89 8.21 -18.95 16.92
CA GLY A 89 7.91 -18.35 18.22
C GLY A 89 6.47 -18.63 18.66
N SER A 90 5.75 -17.59 19.06
CA SER A 90 4.36 -17.75 19.53
C SER A 90 3.37 -18.12 18.42
N SER A 91 3.68 -17.89 17.13
CA SER A 91 2.83 -18.36 16.02
C SER A 91 2.76 -19.89 15.92
N SER A 92 3.78 -20.59 16.44
CA SER A 92 3.83 -22.05 16.51
C SER A 92 2.95 -22.65 17.62
N MET A 93 2.32 -21.82 18.47
CA MET A 93 1.44 -22.28 19.56
C MET A 93 0.15 -21.48 19.76
N ASN A 94 -0.06 -20.37 19.03
CA ASN A 94 -1.26 -19.54 19.15
C ASN A 94 -2.53 -20.25 18.62
N SER A 95 -3.69 -19.60 18.72
CA SER A 95 -4.95 -20.12 18.15
C SER A 95 -5.14 -19.80 16.66
N MET A 96 -4.11 -19.37 15.94
CA MET A 96 -4.11 -19.11 14.48
C MET A 96 -5.12 -18.07 13.99
N ILE A 97 -5.82 -17.36 14.87
CA ILE A 97 -6.80 -16.34 14.49
C ILE A 97 -6.06 -15.22 13.73
N TYR A 98 -6.61 -14.83 12.58
CA TYR A 98 -6.08 -13.75 11.75
C TYR A 98 -6.93 -12.48 11.91
N ILE A 99 -6.41 -11.54 12.70
CA ILE A 99 -6.96 -10.20 12.90
C ILE A 99 -5.80 -9.21 12.84
N ARG A 100 -6.03 -8.07 12.20
CA ARG A 100 -5.03 -7.02 11.99
C ARG A 100 -5.20 -5.80 12.91
N GLY A 101 -6.34 -5.63 13.56
CA GLY A 101 -6.68 -4.39 14.26
C GLY A 101 -7.48 -3.44 13.38
N LEU A 102 -7.87 -2.30 13.93
CA LEU A 102 -8.65 -1.26 13.27
C LEU A 102 -7.73 -0.22 12.61
N PRO A 103 -8.19 0.46 11.54
CA PRO A 103 -7.50 1.61 10.97
C PRO A 103 -7.10 2.65 12.03
N SER A 104 -8.05 2.96 12.93
CA SER A 104 -7.85 3.93 14.01
C SER A 104 -6.72 3.57 14.97
N ASP A 105 -6.35 2.29 15.11
CA ASP A 105 -5.24 1.89 15.97
C ASP A 105 -3.90 2.41 15.44
N TYR A 106 -3.72 2.34 14.12
CA TYR A 106 -2.50 2.75 13.42
C TYR A 106 -2.46 4.25 13.19
N ASP A 107 -3.60 4.87 12.89
CA ASP A 107 -3.70 6.32 12.82
C ASP A 107 -3.33 6.97 14.15
N ARG A 108 -3.73 6.38 15.29
CA ARG A 108 -3.25 6.84 16.61
C ARG A 108 -1.73 6.69 16.80
N TRP A 109 -1.09 5.68 16.18
CA TRP A 109 0.37 5.59 16.23
C TRP A 109 1.01 6.78 15.49
N ARG A 110 0.50 7.11 14.30
CA ARG A 110 0.97 8.24 13.51
C ARG A 110 0.68 9.57 14.24
N ASP A 111 -0.58 9.80 14.56
CA ASP A 111 -1.10 11.12 14.92
C ASP A 111 -0.89 11.45 16.41
N GLU A 112 -1.12 10.49 17.31
CA GLU A 112 -0.99 10.74 18.76
C GLU A 112 0.42 10.43 19.28
N ALA A 113 1.06 9.37 18.77
CA ALA A 113 2.41 8.98 19.20
C ALA A 113 3.54 9.54 18.33
N GLY A 114 3.21 10.32 17.29
CA GLY A 114 4.20 10.96 16.41
C GLY A 114 5.03 9.97 15.60
N CYS A 115 4.50 8.78 15.31
CA CYS A 115 5.20 7.75 14.55
C CYS A 115 4.84 7.88 13.07
N GLU A 116 5.39 8.91 12.41
CA GLU A 116 5.13 9.19 11.00
C GLU A 116 5.37 7.97 10.10
N GLY A 117 4.51 7.81 9.10
CA GLY A 117 4.53 6.66 8.21
C GLY A 117 4.05 5.36 8.85
N TRP A 118 3.44 5.35 10.04
CA TRP A 118 2.81 4.16 10.66
C TRP A 118 1.28 4.23 10.72
N GLY A 119 0.66 5.12 9.93
CA GLY A 119 -0.80 5.24 9.82
C GLY A 119 -1.42 4.06 9.05
N TRP A 120 -2.74 3.96 9.04
CA TRP A 120 -3.43 2.82 8.40
C TRP A 120 -3.04 2.64 6.93
N ASP A 121 -3.04 3.73 6.17
CA ASP A 121 -2.69 3.71 4.74
C ASP A 121 -1.23 3.31 4.50
N ASP A 122 -0.36 3.53 5.47
CA ASP A 122 1.05 3.13 5.41
C ASP A 122 1.25 1.64 5.71
N VAL A 123 0.43 1.06 6.61
CA VAL A 123 0.59 -0.32 7.09
C VAL A 123 -0.26 -1.35 6.32
N LEU A 124 -1.41 -0.94 5.77
CA LEU A 124 -2.30 -1.83 5.01
C LEU A 124 -1.61 -2.54 3.83
N PRO A 125 -0.76 -1.87 3.02
CA PRO A 125 -0.04 -2.53 1.93
C PRO A 125 0.83 -3.70 2.40
N TRP A 126 1.43 -3.61 3.59
CA TRP A 126 2.28 -4.66 4.15
C TRP A 126 1.48 -5.84 4.66
N PHE A 127 0.30 -5.60 5.25
CA PHE A 127 -0.62 -6.68 5.55
C PHE A 127 -1.04 -7.44 4.29
N LYS A 128 -1.38 -6.72 3.22
CA LYS A 128 -1.76 -7.31 1.93
C LYS A 128 -0.59 -8.04 1.26
N ARG A 129 0.64 -7.53 1.39
CA ARG A 129 1.84 -8.19 0.84
C ARG A 129 2.04 -9.59 1.41
N SER A 130 1.90 -9.75 2.72
CA SER A 130 2.12 -11.03 3.39
C SER A 130 0.91 -11.98 3.30
N GLU A 131 -0.29 -11.44 3.08
CA GLU A 131 -1.54 -12.21 3.06
C GLU A 131 -1.79 -12.93 1.73
N ASN A 132 -2.18 -14.20 1.84
CA ASN A 132 -2.81 -14.96 0.77
C ASN A 132 -4.21 -15.39 1.19
N ASN A 133 -5.17 -14.50 0.95
CA ASN A 133 -6.56 -14.71 1.30
C ASN A 133 -7.19 -15.78 0.39
N GLN A 134 -7.62 -16.88 0.98
CA GLN A 134 -8.22 -18.01 0.27
C GLN A 134 -9.75 -17.94 0.22
N LEU A 135 -10.35 -16.83 0.66
CA LEU A 135 -11.79 -16.65 0.81
C LEU A 135 -12.39 -15.68 -0.20
N MET A 136 -11.57 -15.11 -1.10
CA MET A 136 -11.98 -14.12 -2.11
C MET A 136 -12.71 -12.92 -1.49
N GLN A 137 -12.25 -12.50 -0.31
CA GLN A 137 -12.77 -11.33 0.40
C GLN A 137 -12.38 -10.02 -0.31
N ASN A 138 -12.78 -8.86 0.23
CA ASN A 138 -12.66 -7.59 -0.48
C ASN A 138 -11.19 -7.22 -0.81
N PRO A 139 -10.80 -7.06 -2.11
CA PRO A 139 -9.42 -6.77 -2.49
C PRO A 139 -8.94 -5.37 -2.07
N ALA A 140 -9.82 -4.47 -1.65
CA ALA A 140 -9.42 -3.22 -1.01
C ALA A 140 -8.60 -3.50 0.26
N PHE A 141 -9.03 -4.47 1.07
CA PHE A 141 -8.44 -4.79 2.37
C PHE A 141 -7.54 -6.02 2.35
N HIS A 142 -7.67 -6.94 1.38
CA HIS A 142 -7.00 -8.23 1.41
C HIS A 142 -5.91 -8.42 0.35
N GLY A 143 -4.89 -9.19 0.71
CA GLY A 143 -3.87 -9.71 -0.21
C GLY A 143 -4.21 -11.11 -0.71
N PHE A 144 -3.75 -11.46 -1.93
CA PHE A 144 -4.02 -12.77 -2.56
C PHE A 144 -2.77 -13.49 -3.06
N ASN A 145 -1.59 -12.90 -2.84
CA ASN A 145 -0.34 -13.36 -3.44
C ASN A 145 0.77 -13.60 -2.40
N GLY A 146 0.52 -13.33 -1.12
CA GLY A 146 1.51 -13.48 -0.06
C GLY A 146 1.80 -14.93 0.31
N GLU A 147 2.66 -15.14 1.29
CA GLU A 147 3.05 -16.48 1.74
C GLU A 147 2.17 -17.03 2.89
N LEU A 148 1.40 -16.16 3.55
CA LEU A 148 0.55 -16.54 4.67
C LEU A 148 -0.88 -16.83 4.21
N ASP A 149 -1.21 -18.11 4.08
CA ASP A 149 -2.58 -18.55 3.78
C ASP A 149 -3.53 -18.16 4.92
N VAL A 150 -4.55 -17.37 4.58
CA VAL A 150 -5.67 -17.00 5.46
C VAL A 150 -6.94 -17.64 4.91
N THR A 151 -7.57 -18.50 5.71
CA THR A 151 -8.71 -19.32 5.28
C THR A 151 -9.74 -19.49 6.39
N ALA A 152 -10.89 -20.09 6.07
CA ALA A 152 -11.89 -20.48 7.06
C ALA A 152 -11.50 -21.83 7.70
N PRO A 153 -11.87 -22.07 8.98
CA PRO A 153 -11.69 -23.39 9.60
C PRO A 153 -12.38 -24.49 8.78
N ARG A 154 -11.68 -25.61 8.53
CA ARG A 154 -12.21 -26.70 7.67
C ARG A 154 -13.43 -27.44 8.23
N ASP A 155 -13.58 -27.47 9.55
CA ASP A 155 -14.60 -28.25 10.24
C ASP A 155 -14.91 -27.61 11.60
N ALA A 156 -15.41 -26.36 11.57
CA ALA A 156 -15.81 -25.65 12.78
C ALA A 156 -16.89 -26.43 13.55
N ASN A 157 -16.80 -26.41 14.87
CA ASN A 157 -17.74 -27.05 15.78
C ASN A 157 -19.15 -26.44 15.60
N PRO A 158 -20.22 -27.26 15.54
CA PRO A 158 -21.59 -26.75 15.39
C PRO A 158 -22.04 -25.75 16.46
N ILE A 159 -21.49 -25.84 17.69
CA ILE A 159 -21.80 -24.91 18.77
C ILE A 159 -21.29 -23.49 18.45
N SER A 160 -20.27 -23.34 17.60
CA SER A 160 -19.79 -22.04 17.12
C SER A 160 -20.88 -21.29 16.33
N SER A 161 -21.69 -21.99 15.53
CA SER A 161 -22.85 -21.39 14.85
C SER A 161 -23.99 -21.03 15.82
N VAL A 162 -24.15 -21.80 16.89
CA VAL A 162 -25.11 -21.47 17.98
C VAL A 162 -24.71 -20.16 18.66
N PHE A 163 -23.42 -19.95 18.90
CA PHE A 163 -22.90 -18.69 19.45
C PHE A 163 -23.21 -17.49 18.55
N ILE A 164 -23.03 -17.63 17.23
CA ILE A 164 -23.35 -16.56 16.27
C ILE A 164 -24.85 -16.23 16.29
N ASN A 165 -25.71 -17.24 16.26
CA ASN A 165 -27.17 -17.06 16.35
C ASN A 165 -27.58 -16.40 17.68
N ALA A 166 -26.94 -16.78 18.78
CA ALA A 166 -27.14 -16.15 20.07
C ALA A 166 -26.65 -14.69 20.09
N GLY A 167 -25.53 -14.38 19.45
CA GLY A 167 -25.06 -12.99 19.32
C GLY A 167 -26.06 -12.12 18.56
N ARG A 168 -26.67 -12.66 17.49
CA ARG A 168 -27.78 -12.00 16.77
C ARG A 168 -28.99 -11.74 17.67
N GLY A 169 -29.39 -12.71 18.48
CA GLY A 169 -30.45 -12.53 19.48
C GLY A 169 -30.11 -11.46 20.54
N ALA A 170 -28.82 -11.28 20.83
CA ALA A 170 -28.33 -10.24 21.73
C ALA A 170 -28.09 -8.87 21.07
N GLY A 171 -28.42 -8.72 19.77
CA GLY A 171 -28.32 -7.46 19.03
C GLY A 171 -27.01 -7.23 18.25
N LEU A 172 -26.13 -8.23 18.13
CA LEU A 172 -24.91 -8.13 17.34
C LEU A 172 -25.11 -8.66 15.91
N PRO A 173 -24.66 -7.96 14.86
CA PRO A 173 -24.74 -8.47 13.50
C PRO A 173 -23.84 -9.71 13.33
N GLU A 174 -24.17 -10.57 12.37
CA GLU A 174 -23.23 -11.59 11.91
C GLU A 174 -22.14 -10.93 11.07
N ASN A 175 -20.88 -11.19 11.39
CA ASN A 175 -19.73 -10.70 10.65
C ASN A 175 -18.94 -11.90 10.10
N ARG A 176 -18.63 -11.86 8.80
CA ARG A 176 -17.87 -12.91 8.10
C ARG A 176 -16.45 -12.49 7.76
N ASP A 177 -16.11 -11.24 8.04
CA ASP A 177 -14.80 -10.67 7.77
C ASP A 177 -14.43 -9.59 8.79
N PHE A 178 -13.69 -9.99 9.82
CA PHE A 178 -13.20 -9.08 10.85
C PHE A 178 -12.04 -8.18 10.37
N ASN A 179 -11.65 -8.25 9.10
CA ASN A 179 -10.57 -7.45 8.53
C ASN A 179 -11.03 -6.56 7.36
N ASP A 180 -12.35 -6.46 7.14
CA ASP A 180 -13.00 -5.51 6.22
C ASP A 180 -13.20 -4.13 6.89
N ALA A 181 -13.92 -3.21 6.24
CA ALA A 181 -14.18 -1.86 6.74
C ALA A 181 -14.88 -1.80 8.12
N ASN A 182 -15.62 -2.85 8.52
CA ASN A 182 -16.34 -2.89 9.79
C ASN A 182 -16.11 -4.22 10.53
N ILE A 183 -15.49 -4.12 11.71
CA ILE A 183 -15.16 -5.28 12.55
C ILE A 183 -16.31 -5.71 13.48
N ASN A 184 -17.32 -4.88 13.69
CA ASN A 184 -18.38 -5.10 14.68
C ASN A 184 -19.21 -6.36 14.34
N GLY A 185 -19.65 -7.10 15.37
CA GLY A 185 -20.49 -8.29 15.22
C GLY A 185 -19.84 -9.60 15.67
N VAL A 186 -20.52 -10.71 15.42
CA VAL A 186 -20.09 -12.08 15.79
C VAL A 186 -19.95 -12.99 14.58
N GLY A 187 -19.00 -13.91 14.61
CA GLY A 187 -18.62 -14.68 13.44
C GLY A 187 -17.66 -15.83 13.72
N ILE A 188 -17.40 -16.64 12.68
CA ILE A 188 -16.30 -17.60 12.67
C ILE A 188 -15.02 -16.83 12.32
N TYR A 189 -13.94 -17.06 13.07
CA TYR A 189 -12.66 -16.41 12.81
C TYR A 189 -11.96 -17.01 11.59
N ASN A 190 -11.39 -16.15 10.76
CA ASN A 190 -10.40 -16.54 9.78
C ASN A 190 -9.13 -17.03 10.48
N VAL A 191 -8.47 -18.03 9.91
CA VAL A 191 -7.33 -18.72 10.50
C VAL A 191 -6.15 -18.82 9.55
N THR A 192 -4.94 -18.79 10.11
CA THR A 192 -3.69 -19.06 9.40
C THR A 192 -3.43 -20.57 9.31
N GLN A 193 -4.09 -21.23 8.36
CA GLN A 193 -3.96 -22.67 8.12
C GLN A 193 -3.71 -22.97 6.64
N LYS A 194 -2.82 -23.93 6.40
CA LYS A 194 -2.56 -24.52 5.08
C LYS A 194 -2.92 -25.99 5.10
N ASP A 195 -3.84 -26.38 4.24
CA ASP A 195 -4.35 -27.76 4.18
C ASP A 195 -4.89 -28.33 5.51
N GLY A 196 -5.54 -27.48 6.32
CA GLY A 196 -6.06 -27.86 7.64
C GLY A 196 -4.98 -28.14 8.68
N ARG A 197 -3.73 -27.71 8.41
CA ARG A 197 -2.60 -27.71 9.35
C ARG A 197 -2.28 -26.28 9.74
N ARG A 198 -1.69 -26.11 10.93
CA ARG A 198 -1.14 -24.82 11.36
C ARG A 198 -0.12 -24.31 10.35
N LEU A 199 -0.28 -23.07 9.93
CA LEU A 199 0.73 -22.31 9.21
C LEU A 199 1.35 -21.28 10.17
N SER A 200 2.52 -21.59 10.73
CA SER A 200 3.29 -20.62 11.52
C SER A 200 4.02 -19.65 10.60
N SER A 201 4.42 -18.49 11.11
CA SER A 201 5.20 -17.51 10.33
C SER A 201 6.53 -18.10 9.85
N TYR A 202 7.17 -18.95 10.65
CA TYR A 202 8.36 -19.66 10.21
C TYR A 202 8.09 -20.53 8.97
N ARG A 203 6.99 -21.30 8.98
CA ARG A 203 6.64 -22.16 7.84
C ARG A 203 6.22 -21.39 6.60
N ALA A 204 5.54 -20.26 6.79
CA ALA A 204 5.13 -19.39 5.70
C ALA A 204 6.34 -18.71 5.04
N PHE A 205 7.18 -18.03 5.82
CA PHE A 205 8.18 -17.11 5.28
C PHE A 205 9.60 -17.67 5.24
N LEU A 206 10.08 -18.33 6.31
CA LEU A 206 11.51 -18.67 6.43
C LEU A 206 11.84 -20.10 5.96
N HIS A 207 11.00 -21.07 6.32
CA HIS A 207 11.21 -22.48 6.00
C HIS A 207 11.41 -22.75 4.49
N PRO A 208 10.67 -22.12 3.55
CA PRO A 208 10.88 -22.32 2.12
C PRO A 208 12.27 -21.89 1.61
N HIS A 209 13.05 -21.17 2.42
CA HIS A 209 14.28 -20.50 2.00
C HIS A 209 15.53 -20.99 2.74
N LEU A 210 15.44 -22.04 3.55
CA LEU A 210 16.58 -22.60 4.29
C LEU A 210 17.73 -23.09 3.41
N GLY A 211 17.49 -23.34 2.12
CA GLY A 211 18.52 -23.74 1.16
C GLY A 211 19.41 -22.58 0.65
N ARG A 212 19.13 -21.33 1.02
CA ARG A 212 19.93 -20.16 0.60
C ARG A 212 21.29 -20.19 1.29
N SER A 213 22.37 -20.12 0.50
CA SER A 213 23.76 -20.20 1.01
C SER A 213 24.17 -19.02 1.90
N ASN A 214 23.44 -17.91 1.85
CA ASN A 214 23.69 -16.70 2.62
C ASN A 214 22.79 -16.55 3.86
N LEU A 215 21.94 -17.54 4.16
CA LEU A 215 21.06 -17.57 5.32
C LEU A 215 21.47 -18.68 6.29
N HIS A 216 21.88 -18.31 7.49
CA HIS A 216 22.24 -19.24 8.56
C HIS A 216 21.17 -19.20 9.65
N VAL A 217 20.59 -20.35 10.01
CA VAL A 217 19.57 -20.44 11.08
C VAL A 217 20.11 -21.30 12.21
N MET A 218 20.31 -20.69 13.38
CA MET A 218 20.80 -21.34 14.60
C MET A 218 19.63 -21.53 15.58
N THR A 219 19.32 -22.78 15.90
CA THR A 219 18.32 -23.14 16.92
C THR A 219 18.99 -23.60 18.20
N ASP A 220 18.21 -23.69 19.28
CA ASP A 220 18.71 -24.06 20.61
C ASP A 220 19.89 -23.16 21.03
N CYS A 221 19.83 -21.88 20.61
CA CYS A 221 20.91 -20.91 20.72
C CYS A 221 20.40 -19.65 21.45
N GLU A 222 20.81 -19.49 22.71
CA GLU A 222 20.32 -18.41 23.57
C GLU A 222 21.31 -17.26 23.64
N VAL A 223 20.86 -16.07 23.23
CA VAL A 223 21.63 -14.82 23.35
C VAL A 223 21.78 -14.45 24.82
N GLN A 224 23.02 -14.25 25.26
CA GLN A 224 23.33 -13.88 26.63
C GLN A 224 23.30 -12.37 26.82
N ASP A 225 23.97 -11.67 25.91
CA ASP A 225 24.13 -10.21 25.88
C ASP A 225 24.71 -9.76 24.52
N LEU A 226 24.74 -8.44 24.31
CA LEU A 226 25.34 -7.77 23.16
C LEU A 226 26.80 -7.42 23.45
N ILE A 227 27.66 -7.57 22.42
CA ILE A 227 29.06 -7.12 22.47
C ILE A 227 29.09 -5.66 22.03
N ILE A 228 29.35 -4.73 22.96
CA ILE A 228 29.28 -3.28 22.72
C ILE A 228 30.66 -2.63 22.93
N SER A 229 31.04 -1.74 22.03
CA SER A 229 32.17 -0.82 22.17
C SER A 229 31.81 0.51 21.54
N ASP A 230 32.11 1.63 22.21
CA ASP A 230 31.94 2.99 21.67
C ASP A 230 30.52 3.29 21.15
N ASN A 231 29.50 2.91 21.94
CA ASN A 231 28.08 3.04 21.57
C ASN A 231 27.73 2.36 20.23
N MET A 232 28.44 1.28 19.88
CA MET A 232 28.17 0.46 18.71
C MET A 232 28.15 -1.01 19.08
N VAL A 233 27.11 -1.73 18.64
CA VAL A 233 27.06 -3.19 18.75
C VAL A 233 27.99 -3.81 17.71
N LYS A 234 28.95 -4.62 18.17
CA LYS A 234 29.92 -5.35 17.34
C LYS A 234 29.51 -6.80 17.09
N GLY A 235 28.57 -7.32 17.86
CA GLY A 235 28.13 -8.71 17.78
C GLY A 235 27.31 -9.13 18.98
N VAL A 236 27.14 -10.44 19.13
CA VAL A 236 26.35 -11.07 20.20
C VAL A 236 27.12 -12.22 20.83
N ARG A 237 27.00 -12.38 22.15
CA ARG A 237 27.45 -13.59 22.85
C ARG A 237 26.28 -14.56 22.98
N VAL A 238 26.48 -15.79 22.52
CA VAL A 238 25.45 -16.83 22.51
C VAL A 238 25.89 -18.08 23.26
N ARG A 239 24.92 -18.84 23.74
CA ARG A 239 25.09 -20.15 24.38
C ARG A 239 24.39 -21.21 23.53
N MET A 240 25.11 -22.25 23.13
CA MET A 240 24.60 -23.33 22.28
C MET A 240 24.16 -24.55 23.11
N GLY A 241 22.90 -24.94 22.99
CA GLY A 241 22.35 -26.12 23.67
C GLY A 241 22.49 -26.08 25.20
N GLU A 242 22.63 -27.25 25.83
CA GLU A 242 22.92 -27.38 27.26
C GLU A 242 24.43 -27.27 27.59
N SER A 243 25.30 -27.13 26.59
CA SER A 243 26.73 -26.95 26.83
C SER A 243 27.01 -25.53 27.35
N GLN A 244 28.04 -25.39 28.19
CA GLN A 244 28.54 -24.09 28.66
C GLN A 244 29.39 -23.37 27.59
N GLU A 245 29.39 -23.86 26.34
CA GLU A 245 30.22 -23.31 25.28
C GLU A 245 29.66 -21.96 24.82
N GLN A 246 30.42 -20.90 25.09
CA GLN A 246 30.08 -19.54 24.67
C GLN A 246 30.71 -19.25 23.31
N LEU A 247 29.87 -18.78 22.38
CA LEU A 247 30.30 -18.37 21.06
C LEU A 247 30.05 -16.87 20.88
N SER A 248 31.01 -16.17 20.28
CA SER A 248 30.83 -14.79 19.85
C SER A 248 30.56 -14.74 18.35
N LEU A 249 29.43 -14.15 17.97
CA LEU A 249 29.04 -13.92 16.58
C LEU A 249 29.14 -12.43 16.30
N MET A 250 29.97 -12.05 15.32
CA MET A 250 30.25 -10.66 15.00
C MET A 250 29.35 -10.15 13.88
N VAL A 251 28.98 -8.87 13.96
CA VAL A 251 28.15 -8.19 12.95
C VAL A 251 28.94 -7.12 12.22
N LYS A 252 28.64 -6.91 10.94
CA LYS A 252 29.20 -5.79 10.15
C LYS A 252 28.25 -4.59 10.11
N LYS A 253 26.94 -4.86 9.99
CA LYS A 253 25.87 -3.86 9.99
C LYS A 253 25.09 -4.01 11.31
N ASP A 254 23.83 -4.43 11.28
CA ASP A 254 22.97 -4.35 12.47
C ASP A 254 22.71 -5.70 13.14
N VAL A 255 22.71 -5.71 14.47
CA VAL A 255 21.97 -6.70 15.26
C VAL A 255 20.52 -6.24 15.37
N ILE A 256 19.57 -7.12 15.09
CA ILE A 256 18.14 -6.78 15.03
C ILE A 256 17.37 -7.67 16.01
N LEU A 257 16.83 -7.07 17.06
CA LEU A 257 16.05 -7.76 18.08
C LEU A 257 14.62 -7.98 17.60
N CYS A 258 14.26 -9.25 17.42
CA CYS A 258 12.93 -9.75 17.05
C CYS A 258 12.41 -10.78 18.08
N ALA A 259 12.90 -10.71 19.33
CA ALA A 259 12.66 -11.71 20.37
C ALA A 259 11.32 -11.50 21.10
N GLY A 260 10.58 -10.46 20.75
CA GLY A 260 9.27 -10.10 21.29
C GLY A 260 9.35 -9.27 22.57
N THR A 261 8.17 -8.85 23.04
CA THR A 261 7.95 -7.90 24.15
C THR A 261 8.69 -8.21 25.44
N ILE A 262 8.97 -9.47 25.75
CA ILE A 262 9.66 -9.82 27.00
C ILE A 262 11.17 -9.93 26.76
N SER A 263 11.57 -10.69 25.74
CA SER A 263 12.97 -11.05 25.56
C SER A 263 13.82 -9.95 24.90
N SER A 264 13.25 -9.11 24.01
CA SER A 264 13.99 -8.01 23.40
C SER A 264 14.48 -6.98 24.43
N PRO A 265 13.62 -6.40 25.31
CA PRO A 265 14.11 -5.51 26.37
C PRO A 265 14.95 -6.25 27.42
N HIS A 266 14.72 -7.56 27.65
CA HIS A 266 15.58 -8.35 28.54
C HIS A 266 17.02 -8.41 28.04
N ILE A 267 17.22 -8.64 26.74
CA ILE A 267 18.55 -8.65 26.11
C ILE A 267 19.18 -7.25 26.20
N LEU A 268 18.42 -6.18 25.93
CA LEU A 268 18.91 -4.80 26.09
C LEU A 268 19.38 -4.53 27.52
N MET A 269 18.55 -4.83 28.53
CA MET A 269 18.88 -4.61 29.93
C MET A 269 20.08 -5.43 30.39
N LYS A 270 20.16 -6.72 30.02
CA LYS A 270 21.34 -7.56 30.33
C LYS A 270 22.63 -7.04 29.68
N SER A 271 22.51 -6.28 28.61
CA SER A 271 23.63 -5.66 27.88
C SER A 271 23.97 -4.25 28.39
N GLY A 272 23.34 -3.81 29.50
CA GLY A 272 23.59 -2.50 30.08
C GLY A 272 22.85 -1.34 29.40
N ILE A 273 21.83 -1.62 28.59
CA ILE A 273 21.00 -0.60 27.93
C ILE A 273 19.64 -0.54 28.65
N GLY A 274 19.35 0.57 29.32
CA GLY A 274 18.11 0.74 30.10
C GLY A 274 18.19 1.85 31.14
N SER A 275 17.28 1.85 32.11
CA SER A 275 17.28 2.82 33.22
C SER A 275 18.45 2.58 34.18
N ARG A 276 19.19 3.63 34.53
CA ARG A 276 20.32 3.62 35.48
C ARG A 276 19.98 2.87 36.75
N ASP A 277 18.87 3.27 37.34
CA ASP A 277 18.45 2.80 38.67
C ASP A 277 18.09 1.32 38.62
N ALA A 278 17.36 0.91 37.58
CA ALA A 278 16.98 -0.48 37.37
C ALA A 278 18.20 -1.38 37.13
N LEU A 279 19.13 -0.95 36.29
CA LEU A 279 20.35 -1.69 35.97
C LEU A 279 21.30 -1.78 37.17
N THR A 280 21.53 -0.66 37.86
CA THR A 280 22.37 -0.62 39.07
C THR A 280 21.81 -1.52 40.17
N LYS A 281 20.49 -1.51 40.37
CA LYS A 281 19.82 -2.40 41.34
C LYS A 281 19.94 -3.88 40.98
N ALA A 282 20.00 -4.21 39.69
CA ALA A 282 20.20 -5.56 39.19
C ALA A 282 21.68 -5.98 39.12
N GLY A 283 22.62 -5.11 39.52
CA GLY A 283 24.05 -5.37 39.44
C GLY A 283 24.62 -5.38 38.02
N VAL A 284 23.92 -4.77 37.06
CA VAL A 284 24.36 -4.66 35.66
C VAL A 284 25.03 -3.32 35.42
N GLN A 285 26.21 -3.33 34.80
CA GLN A 285 26.91 -2.10 34.41
C GLN A 285 26.11 -1.33 33.35
N VAL A 286 25.89 -0.04 33.58
CA VAL A 286 25.21 0.84 32.62
C VAL A 286 26.15 1.18 31.47
N VAL A 287 25.76 0.80 30.26
CA VAL A 287 26.42 1.12 28.99
C VAL A 287 25.73 2.33 28.34
N LEU A 288 24.40 2.32 28.28
CA LEU A 288 23.59 3.40 27.73
C LEU A 288 22.34 3.63 28.59
N GLU A 289 22.16 4.87 29.03
CA GLU A 289 20.94 5.30 29.71
C GLU A 289 19.80 5.42 28.70
N LEU A 290 18.80 4.53 28.79
CA LEU A 290 17.61 4.57 27.95
C LEU A 290 16.40 4.14 28.78
N PRO A 291 15.78 5.07 29.54
CA PRO A 291 14.82 4.74 30.60
C PRO A 291 13.50 4.13 30.08
N GLY A 292 13.23 4.26 28.78
CA GLY A 292 12.09 3.65 28.10
C GLY A 292 12.16 2.12 27.99
N VAL A 293 13.36 1.52 28.03
CA VAL A 293 13.52 0.06 27.88
C VAL A 293 12.80 -0.67 29.02
N GLY A 294 11.88 -1.55 28.65
CA GLY A 294 11.04 -2.31 29.56
C GLY A 294 9.81 -1.55 30.08
N LYS A 295 9.61 -0.26 29.75
CA LYS A 295 8.41 0.50 30.17
C LYS A 295 7.25 0.31 29.18
N ASN A 296 6.09 0.90 29.45
CA ASN A 296 4.95 0.87 28.53
C ASN A 296 4.46 -0.55 28.17
N LEU A 297 4.60 -1.53 29.08
CA LEU A 297 4.06 -2.87 28.87
C LEU A 297 2.53 -2.80 28.83
N GLN A 298 1.96 -3.26 27.73
CA GLN A 298 0.52 -3.31 27.51
C GLN A 298 0.12 -4.71 27.08
N ASP A 299 -1.01 -5.21 27.55
CA ASP A 299 -1.59 -6.48 27.11
C ASP A 299 -3.08 -6.44 27.38
N HIS A 300 -3.88 -7.22 26.65
CA HIS A 300 -5.30 -7.24 26.91
C HIS A 300 -5.65 -8.00 28.18
N LEU A 301 -6.56 -7.39 28.94
CA LEU A 301 -7.15 -8.00 30.11
C LEU A 301 -8.36 -8.86 29.71
N ASP A 302 -8.38 -10.09 30.19
CA ASP A 302 -9.39 -11.10 29.85
C ASP A 302 -10.24 -11.49 31.05
N GLY A 303 -11.55 -11.63 30.82
CA GLY A 303 -12.54 -12.18 31.74
C GLY A 303 -13.18 -13.43 31.16
N LEU A 304 -13.57 -14.37 32.03
CA LEU A 304 -14.03 -15.70 31.61
C LEU A 304 -15.45 -15.98 32.11
N VAL A 305 -16.35 -16.27 31.17
CA VAL A 305 -17.63 -16.95 31.45
C VAL A 305 -17.54 -18.40 31.00
N THR A 306 -17.64 -19.36 31.93
CA THR A 306 -17.52 -20.80 31.62
C THR A 306 -18.72 -21.58 32.15
N VAL A 307 -19.33 -22.39 31.29
CA VAL A 307 -20.61 -23.07 31.55
C VAL A 307 -20.48 -24.56 31.26
N ARG A 308 -20.99 -25.40 32.15
CA ARG A 308 -21.12 -26.85 31.92
C ARG A 308 -22.26 -27.15 30.95
N SER A 309 -22.08 -28.16 30.11
CA SER A 309 -23.12 -28.65 29.21
C SER A 309 -23.28 -30.17 29.36
N LYS A 310 -24.50 -30.66 29.15
CA LYS A 310 -24.76 -32.11 28.99
C LYS A 310 -24.56 -32.59 27.54
N SER A 311 -24.41 -31.66 26.59
CA SER A 311 -24.34 -31.99 25.16
C SER A 311 -22.95 -32.50 24.76
N PRO A 312 -22.86 -33.67 24.10
CA PRO A 312 -21.61 -34.20 23.58
C PRO A 312 -21.11 -33.49 22.31
N LEU A 313 -21.84 -32.49 21.79
CA LEU A 313 -21.41 -31.68 20.65
C LEU A 313 -20.24 -30.74 20.99
N THR A 314 -20.11 -30.36 22.26
CA THR A 314 -18.95 -29.58 22.73
C THR A 314 -17.70 -30.45 22.83
N LEU A 315 -16.53 -29.84 22.66
CA LEU A 315 -15.22 -30.45 22.88
C LEU A 315 -15.08 -30.85 24.36
N GLY A 316 -15.14 -32.14 24.64
CA GLY A 316 -15.10 -32.68 25.99
C GLY A 316 -14.98 -34.19 26.02
N PHE A 317 -14.64 -34.73 27.19
CA PHE A 317 -14.49 -36.18 27.39
C PHE A 317 -15.70 -36.72 28.15
N SER A 318 -16.42 -37.63 27.51
CA SER A 318 -17.48 -38.42 28.13
C SER A 318 -17.63 -39.76 27.41
N LEU A 319 -18.39 -40.66 28.01
CA LEU A 319 -18.77 -41.90 27.35
C LEU A 319 -19.50 -41.63 26.03
N ASN A 320 -20.35 -40.60 25.95
CA ASN A 320 -21.12 -40.28 24.74
C ASN A 320 -20.29 -39.63 23.61
N ALA A 321 -19.06 -39.21 23.87
CA ALA A 321 -18.16 -38.59 22.89
C ALA A 321 -17.15 -39.58 22.26
N TRP A 322 -17.28 -40.89 22.53
CA TRP A 322 -16.32 -41.91 22.11
C TRP A 322 -16.14 -42.01 20.58
N GLN A 323 -17.22 -41.85 19.80
CA GLN A 323 -17.17 -41.96 18.35
C GLN A 323 -16.38 -40.80 17.69
N PRO A 324 -16.62 -39.51 17.99
CA PRO A 324 -15.75 -38.42 17.55
C PRO A 324 -14.29 -38.60 17.96
N LEU A 325 -14.03 -39.05 19.19
CA LEU A 325 -12.68 -39.28 19.73
C LEU A 325 -11.91 -40.34 18.93
N LEU A 326 -12.52 -41.49 18.64
CA LEU A 326 -11.87 -42.57 17.88
C LEU A 326 -11.76 -42.27 16.38
N THR A 327 -12.73 -41.57 15.79
CA THR A 327 -12.75 -41.29 14.34
C THR A 327 -11.92 -40.07 13.95
N SER A 328 -11.64 -39.13 14.87
CA SER A 328 -10.93 -37.89 14.54
C SER A 328 -9.51 -38.08 13.99
N PRO A 329 -8.67 -39.01 14.48
CA PRO A 329 -7.35 -39.26 13.89
C PRO A 329 -7.44 -39.70 12.42
N VAL A 330 -8.37 -40.60 12.11
CA VAL A 330 -8.59 -41.10 10.74
C VAL A 330 -9.13 -39.98 9.84
N LYS A 331 -10.15 -39.22 10.30
CA LYS A 331 -10.69 -38.07 9.56
C LYS A 331 -9.61 -37.00 9.30
N TYR A 332 -8.73 -36.75 10.25
CA TYR A 332 -7.64 -35.80 10.09
C TYR A 332 -6.58 -36.28 9.11
N LEU A 333 -6.24 -37.57 9.14
CA LEU A 333 -5.23 -38.14 8.24
C LEU A 333 -5.68 -38.06 6.77
N PHE A 334 -6.91 -38.49 6.48
CA PHE A 334 -7.41 -38.60 5.09
C PHE A 334 -8.15 -37.36 4.58
N ARG A 335 -8.80 -36.59 5.45
CA ARG A 335 -9.70 -35.48 5.04
C ARG A 335 -9.39 -34.14 5.69
N LYS A 336 -8.46 -34.09 6.66
CA LYS A 336 -8.17 -32.89 7.46
C LYS A 336 -9.46 -32.28 8.02
N LYS A 337 -10.24 -33.13 8.70
CA LYS A 337 -11.49 -32.80 9.40
C LYS A 337 -11.51 -33.41 10.80
N GLY A 338 -12.46 -33.01 11.62
CA GLY A 338 -12.64 -33.47 13.00
C GLY A 338 -11.87 -32.64 14.02
N TRP A 339 -11.93 -33.08 15.27
CA TRP A 339 -11.42 -32.36 16.45
C TRP A 339 -9.94 -32.01 16.39
N LEU A 340 -9.13 -32.71 15.59
CA LEU A 340 -7.71 -32.37 15.42
C LEU A 340 -7.48 -31.07 14.61
N THR A 341 -8.49 -30.58 13.88
CA THR A 341 -8.42 -29.32 13.12
C THR A 341 -8.84 -28.08 13.92
N THR A 342 -9.41 -28.26 15.11
CA THR A 342 -9.85 -27.13 15.94
C THR A 342 -8.66 -26.29 16.40
N ASN A 343 -8.83 -24.97 16.39
CA ASN A 343 -7.95 -24.03 17.06
C ASN A 343 -8.43 -23.67 18.48
N TYR A 344 -9.48 -24.37 18.96
CA TYR A 344 -10.23 -24.14 20.20
C TYR A 344 -10.99 -22.81 20.29
N VAL A 345 -10.61 -21.79 19.52
CA VAL A 345 -11.23 -20.47 19.50
C VAL A 345 -11.76 -20.19 18.10
N GLU A 346 -12.84 -20.89 17.75
CA GLU A 346 -13.32 -20.95 16.36
C GLU A 346 -14.25 -19.79 16.02
N ALA A 347 -15.01 -19.30 16.99
CA ALA A 347 -15.92 -18.18 16.84
C ALA A 347 -15.61 -17.07 17.85
N GLY A 348 -16.17 -15.90 17.62
CA GLY A 348 -16.03 -14.76 18.50
C GLY A 348 -16.71 -13.54 17.92
N GLY A 349 -16.21 -12.37 18.28
CA GLY A 349 -16.75 -11.12 17.77
C GLY A 349 -16.19 -9.89 18.44
N PHE A 350 -16.64 -8.73 17.99
CA PHE A 350 -16.31 -7.42 18.53
C PHE A 350 -17.60 -6.68 18.85
N ALA A 351 -17.59 -5.91 19.94
CA ALA A 351 -18.74 -5.11 20.34
C ALA A 351 -18.31 -3.84 21.06
N CYS A 352 -19.21 -2.85 21.06
CA CYS A 352 -19.11 -1.66 21.87
C CYS A 352 -19.88 -1.87 23.19
N THR A 353 -19.22 -1.67 24.32
CA THR A 353 -19.89 -1.50 25.62
C THR A 353 -20.54 -0.11 25.69
N PRO A 354 -21.42 0.15 26.66
CA PRO A 354 -21.95 1.50 26.92
C PRO A 354 -20.87 2.55 27.25
N LEU A 355 -19.63 2.13 27.54
CA LEU A 355 -18.50 3.00 27.86
C LEU A 355 -17.66 3.36 26.62
N SER A 356 -17.91 2.70 25.48
CA SER A 356 -17.22 3.02 24.22
C SER A 356 -17.71 4.35 23.65
N GLN A 357 -16.78 5.08 23.03
CA GLN A 357 -17.06 6.34 22.35
C GLN A 357 -17.36 6.18 20.85
N SER A 358 -16.75 5.20 20.18
CA SER A 358 -16.92 4.99 18.74
C SER A 358 -16.60 3.55 18.32
N ASP A 359 -15.37 3.10 18.59
CA ASP A 359 -14.87 1.80 18.16
C ASP A 359 -15.21 0.67 19.15
N PRO A 360 -15.31 -0.59 18.70
CA PRO A 360 -15.44 -1.72 19.61
C PRO A 360 -14.32 -1.75 20.66
N ASP A 361 -14.69 -1.84 21.93
CA ASP A 361 -13.80 -1.81 23.09
C ASP A 361 -13.64 -3.19 23.74
N ILE A 362 -14.46 -4.18 23.33
CA ILE A 362 -14.35 -5.58 23.74
C ILE A 362 -14.28 -6.54 22.54
N GLN A 363 -13.56 -7.66 22.73
CA GLN A 363 -13.53 -8.80 21.84
C GLN A 363 -13.94 -10.09 22.56
N PHE A 364 -14.79 -10.89 21.93
CA PHE A 364 -15.20 -12.20 22.40
C PHE A 364 -14.38 -13.30 21.75
N HIS A 365 -13.91 -14.26 22.55
CA HIS A 365 -13.30 -15.50 22.06
C HIS A 365 -14.13 -16.68 22.56
N PHE A 366 -14.92 -17.28 21.66
CA PHE A 366 -15.80 -18.41 21.99
C PHE A 366 -15.07 -19.74 21.86
N VAL A 367 -15.07 -20.51 22.94
CA VAL A 367 -14.49 -21.85 23.02
C VAL A 367 -15.63 -22.86 23.15
N PRO A 368 -15.85 -23.73 22.15
CA PRO A 368 -16.89 -24.76 22.20
C PRO A 368 -16.45 -25.96 23.07
N GLY A 369 -15.77 -25.70 24.18
CA GLY A 369 -15.25 -26.68 25.13
C GLY A 369 -15.15 -26.10 26.55
N TYR A 370 -15.18 -26.95 27.57
CA TYR A 370 -15.17 -26.50 28.95
C TYR A 370 -13.79 -25.98 29.37
N ARG A 371 -13.71 -24.71 29.79
CA ARG A 371 -12.51 -24.12 30.38
C ARG A 371 -12.58 -24.20 31.91
N SER A 372 -11.58 -24.85 32.52
CA SER A 372 -11.51 -25.01 33.97
C SER A 372 -11.24 -23.69 34.69
N HIS A 373 -12.17 -23.26 35.53
CA HIS A 373 -11.96 -22.21 36.55
C HIS A 373 -10.86 -22.53 37.58
N ARG A 374 -10.37 -23.78 37.65
CA ARG A 374 -9.29 -24.24 38.55
C ARG A 374 -7.94 -24.34 37.85
N GLY A 375 -7.84 -23.88 36.60
CA GLY A 375 -6.60 -23.93 35.82
C GLY A 375 -6.14 -25.33 35.39
N ARG A 376 -7.03 -26.34 35.48
CA ARG A 376 -6.76 -27.71 35.01
C ARG A 376 -6.80 -27.76 33.48
N LEU A 377 -5.83 -28.45 32.88
CA LEU A 377 -5.76 -28.60 31.42
C LEU A 377 -6.87 -29.52 30.90
N PHE A 378 -7.22 -30.54 31.68
CA PHE A 378 -8.24 -31.52 31.37
C PHE A 378 -9.23 -31.64 32.53
N GLU A 379 -10.52 -31.66 32.20
CA GLU A 379 -11.59 -32.02 33.12
C GLU A 379 -12.59 -32.94 32.42
N TRP A 380 -13.14 -33.90 33.16
CA TRP A 380 -14.19 -34.78 32.67
C TRP A 380 -15.48 -33.99 32.40
N GLY A 381 -16.18 -34.35 31.33
CA GLY A 381 -17.45 -33.74 30.91
C GLY A 381 -17.33 -32.71 29.79
N HIS A 382 -18.42 -31.98 29.59
CA HIS A 382 -18.68 -31.10 28.45
C HIS A 382 -19.02 -29.67 28.92
N GLY A 383 -18.91 -28.70 28.02
CA GLY A 383 -19.16 -27.28 28.31
C GLY A 383 -18.64 -26.34 27.23
N TYR A 384 -18.77 -25.05 27.47
CA TYR A 384 -18.31 -23.99 26.59
C TYR A 384 -17.89 -22.78 27.40
N ALA A 385 -17.10 -21.90 26.80
CA ALA A 385 -16.62 -20.69 27.44
C ALA A 385 -16.63 -19.50 26.48
N VAL A 386 -16.86 -18.31 27.03
CA VAL A 386 -16.65 -17.03 26.36
C VAL A 386 -15.59 -16.28 27.16
N HIS A 387 -14.47 -16.03 26.50
CA HIS A 387 -13.43 -15.12 26.95
C HIS A 387 -13.76 -13.71 26.44
N VAL A 388 -13.66 -12.70 27.30
CA VAL A 388 -13.98 -11.30 26.98
C VAL A 388 -12.76 -10.45 27.26
N CYS A 389 -12.27 -9.80 26.22
CA CYS A 389 -10.98 -9.14 26.19
C CYS A 389 -11.16 -7.63 26.03
N VAL A 390 -10.53 -6.83 26.89
CA VAL A 390 -10.48 -5.35 26.78
C VAL A 390 -9.48 -4.97 25.69
N LEU A 391 -9.94 -4.30 24.64
CA LEU A 391 -9.12 -4.05 23.45
C LEU A 391 -8.08 -2.94 23.64
N ARG A 392 -8.41 -1.90 24.42
CA ARG A 392 -7.53 -0.73 24.66
C ARG A 392 -7.40 -0.45 26.15
N PRO A 393 -6.72 -1.32 26.91
CA PRO A 393 -6.52 -1.12 28.34
C PRO A 393 -5.63 0.10 28.61
N LYS A 394 -5.96 0.85 29.65
CA LYS A 394 -5.24 2.04 30.10
C LYS A 394 -4.11 1.72 31.07
N SER A 395 -4.23 0.62 31.84
CA SER A 395 -3.16 0.15 32.71
C SER A 395 -1.87 -0.08 31.93
N LYS A 396 -0.77 0.54 32.37
CA LYS A 396 0.57 0.35 31.81
C LYS A 396 1.48 -0.30 32.84
N GLY A 397 2.12 -1.39 32.43
CA GLY A 397 3.07 -2.14 33.22
C GLY A 397 4.53 -1.82 32.88
N ALA A 398 5.44 -2.62 33.43
CA ALA A 398 6.85 -2.57 33.13
C ALA A 398 7.54 -3.94 33.30
N LEU A 399 8.71 -4.05 32.67
CA LEU A 399 9.69 -5.10 32.85
C LEU A 399 10.92 -4.51 33.55
N THR A 400 11.52 -5.28 34.45
CA THR A 400 12.81 -4.98 35.07
C THR A 400 13.61 -6.27 35.23
N LEU A 401 14.85 -6.16 35.71
CA LEU A 401 15.65 -7.30 36.16
C LEU A 401 15.62 -7.43 37.68
N ASP A 402 15.67 -8.68 38.16
CA ASP A 402 16.04 -8.98 39.54
C ASP A 402 17.58 -9.04 39.71
N ALA A 403 18.04 -9.32 40.92
CA ALA A 403 19.47 -9.41 41.25
C ALA A 403 20.19 -10.59 40.57
N ASP A 404 19.45 -11.59 40.07
CA ASP A 404 20.00 -12.71 39.28
C ASP A 404 20.02 -12.41 37.76
N GLY A 405 19.57 -11.21 37.35
CA GLY A 405 19.43 -10.84 35.95
C GLY A 405 18.25 -11.52 35.23
N LYS A 406 17.28 -12.07 35.98
CA LYS A 406 16.03 -12.62 35.42
C LYS A 406 15.01 -11.52 35.23
N VAL A 407 14.18 -11.67 34.20
CA VAL A 407 13.10 -10.71 33.92
C VAL A 407 11.98 -10.81 34.95
N VAL A 408 11.59 -9.65 35.48
CA VAL A 408 10.41 -9.46 36.33
C VAL A 408 9.35 -8.76 35.49
N ILE A 409 8.19 -9.40 35.32
CA ILE A 409 7.10 -8.92 34.48
C ILE A 409 5.98 -8.37 35.36
N ASP A 410 5.74 -7.06 35.34
CA ASP A 410 4.60 -6.48 36.03
C ASP A 410 3.65 -5.82 35.03
N PHE A 411 2.49 -6.43 34.80
CA PHE A 411 1.47 -5.84 33.91
C PHE A 411 0.78 -4.64 34.54
N ASN A 412 0.82 -4.53 35.87
CA ASN A 412 0.11 -3.51 36.62
C ASN A 412 -1.39 -3.43 36.25
N PHE A 413 -1.99 -4.59 35.95
CA PHE A 413 -3.39 -4.69 35.53
C PHE A 413 -4.33 -4.12 36.60
N LEU A 414 -5.37 -3.39 36.16
CA LEU A 414 -6.34 -2.71 37.01
C LEU A 414 -5.78 -1.57 37.88
N SER A 415 -4.63 -1.02 37.48
CA SER A 415 -4.16 0.26 38.03
C SER A 415 -5.06 1.42 37.59
N ASP A 416 -5.64 1.33 36.40
CA ASP A 416 -6.75 2.18 35.97
C ASP A 416 -8.09 1.43 36.13
N LYS A 417 -9.05 2.06 36.79
CA LYS A 417 -10.37 1.47 37.06
C LYS A 417 -11.19 1.26 35.78
N ALA A 418 -10.98 2.06 34.74
CA ALA A 418 -11.72 1.97 33.49
C ALA A 418 -11.60 0.58 32.83
N ASP A 419 -10.43 -0.06 32.99
CA ASP A 419 -10.18 -1.41 32.47
C ASP A 419 -11.12 -2.44 33.12
N ALA A 420 -11.37 -2.30 34.43
CA ALA A 420 -12.28 -3.16 35.16
C ALA A 420 -13.73 -2.92 34.71
N ASP A 421 -14.12 -1.66 34.56
CA ASP A 421 -15.50 -1.27 34.22
C ASP A 421 -15.89 -1.76 32.81
N VAL A 422 -15.00 -1.62 31.82
CA VAL A 422 -15.20 -2.19 30.47
C VAL A 422 -15.31 -3.71 30.53
N LEU A 423 -14.45 -4.38 31.30
CA LEU A 423 -14.48 -5.83 31.41
C LEU A 423 -15.76 -6.35 32.08
N VAL A 424 -16.27 -5.63 33.09
CA VAL A 424 -17.55 -5.94 33.74
C VAL A 424 -18.70 -5.86 32.74
N GLU A 425 -18.77 -4.80 31.94
CA GLU A 425 -19.77 -4.68 30.87
C GLU A 425 -19.63 -5.79 29.83
N GLY A 426 -18.39 -6.15 29.48
CA GLY A 426 -18.10 -7.28 28.60
C GLY A 426 -18.61 -8.62 29.14
N ILE A 427 -18.42 -8.92 30.43
CA ILE A 427 -18.93 -10.14 31.08
C ILE A 427 -20.47 -10.16 31.09
N LYS A 428 -21.11 -9.02 31.39
CA LYS A 428 -22.57 -8.89 31.29
C LYS A 428 -23.06 -9.17 29.87
N TYR A 429 -22.34 -8.67 28.86
CA TYR A 429 -22.66 -8.90 27.46
C TYR A 429 -22.52 -10.38 27.07
N ALA A 430 -21.43 -11.04 27.46
CA ALA A 430 -21.23 -12.46 27.23
C ALA A 430 -22.36 -13.31 27.87
N ARG A 431 -22.75 -12.99 29.12
CA ARG A 431 -23.90 -13.64 29.77
C ARG A 431 -25.21 -13.40 29.01
N ARG A 432 -25.43 -12.20 28.47
CA ARG A 432 -26.61 -11.87 27.64
C ARG A 432 -26.67 -12.72 26.36
N ILE A 433 -25.53 -12.95 25.71
CA ILE A 433 -25.42 -13.85 24.55
C ILE A 433 -25.78 -15.27 24.96
N LEU A 434 -25.16 -15.80 26.02
CA LEU A 434 -25.39 -17.18 26.48
C LEU A 434 -26.81 -17.41 27.06
N ALA A 435 -27.51 -16.34 27.44
CA ALA A 435 -28.89 -16.37 27.91
C ALA A 435 -29.93 -16.49 26.78
N GLN A 436 -29.55 -16.25 25.52
CA GLN A 436 -30.47 -16.38 24.38
C GLN A 436 -30.99 -17.81 24.19
N ASP A 437 -32.17 -17.94 23.59
CA ASP A 437 -32.88 -19.22 23.39
C ASP A 437 -32.08 -20.23 22.57
N ALA A 438 -31.21 -19.76 21.67
CA ALA A 438 -30.31 -20.61 20.89
C ALA A 438 -29.45 -21.54 21.78
N PHE A 439 -29.10 -21.10 23.00
CA PHE A 439 -28.33 -21.91 23.96
C PHE A 439 -29.18 -22.80 24.86
N ALA A 440 -30.51 -22.68 24.86
CA ALA A 440 -31.39 -23.45 25.77
C ALA A 440 -31.14 -24.97 25.75
N PRO A 441 -30.92 -25.64 24.59
CA PRO A 441 -30.62 -27.08 24.55
C PRO A 441 -29.25 -27.46 25.11
N TYR A 442 -28.33 -26.50 25.21
CA TYR A 442 -26.92 -26.73 25.56
C TYR A 442 -26.59 -26.20 26.96
N ARG A 443 -27.45 -25.36 27.54
CA ARG A 443 -27.24 -24.68 28.81
C ARG A 443 -27.11 -25.66 29.97
N GLY A 444 -26.18 -25.37 30.86
CA GLY A 444 -26.06 -26.03 32.15
C GLY A 444 -25.55 -25.04 33.20
N LYS A 445 -24.84 -25.54 34.21
CA LYS A 445 -24.38 -24.71 35.33
C LYS A 445 -23.26 -23.76 34.90
N GLU A 446 -23.46 -22.46 35.11
CA GLU A 446 -22.38 -21.47 35.04
C GLU A 446 -21.43 -21.70 36.21
N MET A 447 -20.16 -21.96 35.90
CA MET A 447 -19.12 -22.25 36.89
C MET A 447 -18.32 -21.01 37.25
N LEU A 448 -18.21 -20.06 36.33
CA LEU A 448 -17.52 -18.78 36.51
C LEU A 448 -18.20 -17.74 35.60
N PRO A 449 -18.50 -16.52 36.08
CA PRO A 449 -18.39 -16.07 37.47
C PRO A 449 -19.28 -16.83 38.47
N GLY A 450 -20.38 -17.42 38.00
CA GLY A 450 -21.37 -18.11 38.82
C GLY A 450 -22.65 -17.29 38.98
N ASP A 451 -23.78 -17.97 39.17
CA ASP A 451 -25.13 -17.40 39.28
C ASP A 451 -25.36 -16.46 40.49
N HIS A 452 -24.49 -16.54 41.49
CA HIS A 452 -24.48 -15.71 42.69
C HIS A 452 -23.78 -14.35 42.47
N VAL A 453 -22.94 -14.20 41.45
CA VAL A 453 -22.24 -12.94 41.13
C VAL A 453 -23.11 -12.12 40.17
N ARG A 454 -23.82 -11.10 40.66
CA ARG A 454 -24.85 -10.37 39.89
C ARG A 454 -24.65 -8.86 39.82
N THR A 455 -24.17 -8.26 40.91
CA THR A 455 -23.98 -6.80 41.00
C THR A 455 -22.65 -6.38 40.41
N ASP A 456 -22.52 -5.11 40.06
CA ASP A 456 -21.29 -4.55 39.50
C ASP A 456 -20.11 -4.67 40.48
N ALA A 457 -20.35 -4.50 41.77
CA ALA A 457 -19.34 -4.68 42.81
C ALA A 457 -18.85 -6.13 42.89
N GLU A 458 -19.77 -7.10 42.82
CA GLU A 458 -19.41 -8.53 42.79
C GLU A 458 -18.66 -8.89 41.51
N LEU A 459 -19.05 -8.33 40.37
CA LEU A 459 -18.36 -8.52 39.09
C LEU A 459 -16.96 -7.87 39.08
N GLN A 460 -16.80 -6.69 39.68
CA GLN A 460 -15.49 -6.06 39.86
C GLN A 460 -14.57 -6.92 40.74
N GLN A 461 -15.09 -7.46 41.84
CA GLN A 461 -14.32 -8.37 42.69
C GLN A 461 -13.97 -9.65 41.92
N HIS A 462 -14.91 -10.21 41.17
CA HIS A 462 -14.68 -11.37 40.31
C HIS A 462 -13.57 -11.11 39.28
N VAL A 463 -13.57 -9.95 38.63
CA VAL A 463 -12.51 -9.53 37.71
C VAL A 463 -11.15 -9.53 38.43
N ARG A 464 -11.05 -8.95 39.63
CA ARG A 464 -9.79 -8.96 40.41
C ARG A 464 -9.29 -10.36 40.74
N ASP A 465 -10.20 -11.28 41.04
CA ASP A 465 -9.89 -12.64 41.49
C ASP A 465 -9.54 -13.60 40.33
N PHE A 466 -10.10 -13.36 39.13
CA PHE A 466 -10.05 -14.34 38.04
C PHE A 466 -9.58 -13.82 36.69
N CYS A 467 -9.42 -12.51 36.48
CA CYS A 467 -8.94 -12.00 35.20
C CYS A 467 -7.54 -12.55 34.88
N ALA A 468 -7.24 -12.62 33.58
CA ALA A 468 -5.99 -13.11 33.04
C ALA A 468 -5.54 -12.25 31.85
N THR A 469 -4.40 -12.59 31.27
CA THR A 469 -3.90 -12.04 30.01
C THR A 469 -4.34 -12.94 28.84
N VAL A 470 -4.58 -12.37 27.66
CA VAL A 470 -4.75 -13.11 26.39
C VAL A 470 -3.43 -13.43 25.67
N PHE A 471 -2.30 -13.09 26.30
CA PHE A 471 -0.93 -13.31 25.83
C PHE A 471 -0.53 -12.47 24.61
N HIS A 472 -0.99 -11.21 24.53
CA HIS A 472 -0.63 -10.25 23.49
C HIS A 472 0.18 -9.05 24.06
N PRO A 473 1.26 -9.27 24.85
CA PRO A 473 2.02 -8.16 25.40
C PRO A 473 2.73 -7.37 24.30
N VAL A 474 2.78 -6.05 24.40
CA VAL A 474 3.45 -5.11 23.47
C VAL A 474 4.14 -3.95 24.23
N GLY A 475 4.88 -3.10 23.50
CA GLY A 475 5.23 -1.73 23.92
C GLY A 475 6.48 -1.52 24.76
N THR A 476 7.20 -2.58 25.12
CA THR A 476 8.37 -2.54 26.00
C THR A 476 9.66 -1.97 25.42
N CYS A 477 9.67 -1.69 24.11
CA CYS A 477 10.70 -0.98 23.39
C CYS A 477 10.05 0.08 22.48
N LYS A 478 9.05 0.81 22.99
CA LYS A 478 8.20 1.76 22.26
C LYS A 478 8.99 2.62 21.26
N MET A 479 8.50 2.71 20.02
CA MET A 479 8.97 3.67 19.03
C MET A 479 8.41 5.07 19.29
N GLY A 480 9.16 6.09 18.87
CA GLY A 480 8.73 7.49 18.95
C GLY A 480 9.90 8.45 19.17
N HIS A 481 9.55 9.67 19.59
CA HIS A 481 10.48 10.78 19.82
C HIS A 481 10.41 11.36 21.24
N ASP A 482 9.65 10.74 22.14
CA ASP A 482 9.53 11.16 23.54
C ASP A 482 10.65 10.58 24.42
N ALA A 483 10.73 11.03 25.68
CA ALA A 483 11.77 10.60 26.63
C ALA A 483 11.74 9.08 26.98
N LEU A 484 10.64 8.39 26.67
CA LEU A 484 10.48 6.95 26.89
C LEU A 484 10.60 6.15 25.58
N SER A 485 10.90 6.81 24.47
CA SER A 485 11.07 6.16 23.18
C SER A 485 12.41 5.44 23.14
N VAL A 486 12.37 4.19 22.68
CA VAL A 486 13.53 3.29 22.63
C VAL A 486 14.09 3.21 21.22
N VAL A 487 13.22 3.23 20.21
CA VAL A 487 13.63 3.22 18.80
C VAL A 487 13.05 4.40 18.02
N ASP A 488 13.79 4.82 17.01
CA ASP A 488 13.33 5.78 16.02
C ASP A 488 12.25 5.17 15.10
N PRO A 489 11.11 5.81 14.82
CA PRO A 489 10.04 5.23 14.00
C PRO A 489 10.40 5.11 12.51
N GLY A 490 11.30 5.95 11.98
CA GLY A 490 11.70 5.92 10.57
C GLY A 490 12.72 4.82 10.25
N THR A 491 13.55 4.45 11.22
CA THR A 491 14.65 3.49 11.04
C THR A 491 14.56 2.27 11.95
N LEU A 492 13.78 2.30 13.02
CA LEU A 492 13.77 1.28 14.07
C LEU A 492 15.12 1.08 14.78
N LYS A 493 16.06 2.01 14.61
CA LYS A 493 17.34 2.01 15.33
C LYS A 493 17.12 2.41 16.78
N VAL A 494 17.85 1.75 17.67
CA VAL A 494 17.84 2.09 19.10
C VAL A 494 18.47 3.46 19.30
N HIS A 495 17.77 4.36 19.97
CA HIS A 495 18.26 5.71 20.25
C HIS A 495 19.58 5.66 21.01
N GLY A 496 20.59 6.38 20.51
CA GLY A 496 21.93 6.43 21.13
C GLY A 496 22.80 5.19 20.93
N MET A 497 22.39 4.20 20.14
CA MET A 497 23.17 2.99 19.87
C MET A 497 23.27 2.69 18.37
N GLN A 498 24.50 2.61 17.87
CA GLN A 498 24.77 2.21 16.49
C GLN A 498 24.71 0.69 16.33
N ASN A 499 24.39 0.24 15.11
CA ASN A 499 24.33 -1.18 14.74
C ASN A 499 23.30 -2.01 15.53
N LEU A 500 22.23 -1.38 16.01
CA LEU A 500 21.19 -2.03 16.80
C LEU A 500 19.79 -1.55 16.41
N ARG A 501 18.89 -2.50 16.13
CA ARG A 501 17.47 -2.24 15.89
C ARG A 501 16.59 -3.13 16.76
N VAL A 502 15.35 -2.70 16.98
CA VAL A 502 14.28 -3.55 17.50
C VAL A 502 13.15 -3.57 16.48
N ALA A 503 12.75 -4.75 16.04
CA ALA A 503 11.77 -4.95 14.98
C ALA A 503 10.76 -6.03 15.38
N ASP A 504 10.10 -5.86 16.52
CA ASP A 504 9.00 -6.73 16.93
C ASP A 504 7.94 -5.93 17.68
N VAL A 505 6.88 -6.60 18.15
CA VAL A 505 5.73 -5.93 18.77
C VAL A 505 6.06 -5.19 20.09
N SER A 506 7.27 -5.32 20.62
CA SER A 506 7.77 -4.44 21.69
C SER A 506 7.83 -2.97 21.27
N ILE A 507 7.93 -2.66 19.97
CA ILE A 507 8.02 -1.27 19.50
C ILE A 507 6.69 -0.53 19.45
N MET A 508 5.56 -1.24 19.56
CA MET A 508 4.24 -0.62 19.40
C MET A 508 4.01 0.47 20.47
N PRO A 509 3.70 1.71 20.10
CA PRO A 509 3.46 2.75 21.09
C PRO A 509 2.18 2.48 21.89
N ASN A 510 1.14 1.99 21.21
CA ASN A 510 -0.13 1.60 21.80
C ASN A 510 -0.56 0.22 21.30
N LEU A 511 -1.26 -0.54 22.15
CA LEU A 511 -1.84 -1.82 21.76
C LEU A 511 -2.95 -1.65 20.71
N ILE A 512 -2.97 -2.53 19.72
CA ILE A 512 -4.00 -2.58 18.66
C ILE A 512 -5.21 -3.41 19.09
N SER A 513 -6.33 -3.19 18.41
CA SER A 513 -7.62 -3.83 18.68
C SER A 513 -7.70 -5.22 18.05
N GLY A 514 -7.03 -6.22 18.65
CA GLY A 514 -7.09 -7.60 18.19
C GLY A 514 -5.84 -8.41 18.49
N ASN A 515 -5.47 -9.31 17.57
CA ASN A 515 -4.32 -10.21 17.76
C ASN A 515 -3.01 -9.59 17.27
N THR A 516 -1.92 -9.80 18.00
CA THR A 516 -0.62 -9.17 17.69
C THR A 516 0.24 -9.94 16.68
N ASN A 517 -0.22 -11.11 16.19
CA ASN A 517 0.58 -11.91 15.25
C ASN A 517 0.69 -11.27 13.85
N ALA A 518 -0.43 -10.81 13.27
CA ALA A 518 -0.39 -10.14 11.97
C ALA A 518 0.39 -8.81 12.06
N PRO A 519 0.17 -7.95 13.08
CA PRO A 519 1.00 -6.76 13.28
C PRO A 519 2.50 -7.07 13.44
N ALA A 520 2.87 -8.18 14.08
CA ALA A 520 4.27 -8.62 14.16
C ALA A 520 4.88 -8.94 12.79
N ILE A 521 4.10 -9.59 11.91
CA ILE A 521 4.51 -9.89 10.53
C ILE A 521 4.69 -8.59 9.74
N MET A 522 3.73 -7.66 9.87
CA MET A 522 3.80 -6.33 9.23
C MET A 522 5.05 -5.56 9.67
N ILE A 523 5.36 -5.53 10.97
CA ILE A 523 6.59 -4.89 11.48
C ILE A 523 7.84 -5.55 10.86
N GLY A 524 7.85 -6.87 10.70
CA GLY A 524 8.95 -7.59 10.05
C GLY A 524 9.14 -7.24 8.58
N GLU A 525 8.06 -7.14 7.81
CA GLU A 525 8.11 -6.68 6.40
C GLU A 525 8.65 -5.26 6.30
N ARG A 526 8.12 -4.35 7.15
CA ARG A 526 8.54 -2.95 7.15
C ARG A 526 9.99 -2.78 7.56
N ALA A 527 10.42 -3.47 8.61
CA ALA A 527 11.82 -3.46 9.04
C ALA A 527 12.75 -3.96 7.93
N ALA A 528 12.37 -5.02 7.22
CA ALA A 528 13.16 -5.52 6.08
C ALA A 528 13.27 -4.47 4.99
N SER A 529 12.16 -3.83 4.62
CA SER A 529 12.16 -2.73 3.64
C SER A 529 13.05 -1.58 4.10
N MET A 530 12.91 -1.10 5.34
CA MET A 530 13.74 -0.05 5.91
C MET A 530 15.23 -0.42 5.89
N ILE A 531 15.60 -1.65 6.24
CA ILE A 531 16.99 -2.10 6.27
C ILE A 531 17.57 -2.23 4.86
N LEU A 532 16.81 -2.78 3.92
CA LEU A 532 17.24 -2.95 2.53
C LEU A 532 17.36 -1.59 1.83
N ASN A 533 16.54 -0.62 2.22
CA ASN A 533 16.57 0.75 1.74
C ASN A 533 17.62 1.62 2.48
N ASP A 534 17.95 1.32 3.75
CA ASP A 534 19.02 1.96 4.53
C ASP A 534 20.41 1.45 4.11
N SER A 535 20.51 0.22 3.59
CA SER A 535 21.77 -0.41 3.18
C SER A 535 22.30 -0.01 1.81
N ALA A 536 21.52 0.77 1.07
CA ALA A 536 21.87 1.31 -0.21
C ALA A 536 20.91 2.48 -0.43
N ALA A 537 21.38 3.71 -0.59
CA ALA A 537 21.68 4.09 -1.97
C ALA A 537 20.51 3.70 -2.91
N LEU A 538 19.30 4.17 -2.62
CA LEU A 538 18.17 4.20 -3.57
C LEU A 538 18.40 5.25 -4.68
N GLN A 539 19.57 5.87 -4.69
CA GLN A 539 20.36 6.06 -5.91
C GLN A 539 21.67 5.28 -5.70
N PRO A 540 22.10 4.26 -6.49
CA PRO A 540 21.67 3.83 -7.82
C PRO A 540 21.65 2.29 -7.95
N GLN A 541 21.02 1.50 -7.06
CA GLN A 541 21.06 0.03 -7.16
C GLN A 541 20.00 -0.59 -8.09
N ILE A 542 18.80 -0.01 -8.21
CA ILE A 542 17.84 -0.46 -9.23
C ILE A 542 18.35 -0.12 -10.65
N ILE A 543 19.15 0.94 -10.79
CA ILE A 543 19.84 1.33 -12.03
C ILE A 543 21.11 0.48 -12.30
N LYS A 544 21.74 -0.10 -11.27
CA LYS A 544 23.02 -0.82 -11.43
C LYS A 544 22.90 -2.32 -11.72
N GLU A 545 21.79 -2.98 -11.36
CA GLU A 545 21.69 -4.45 -11.49
C GLU A 545 20.47 -4.96 -12.30
N LYS A 546 19.51 -4.11 -12.68
CA LYS A 546 18.50 -4.45 -13.69
C LYS A 546 18.82 -3.72 -14.99
N HIS A 547 18.99 -4.47 -16.08
CA HIS A 547 18.98 -3.90 -17.42
C HIS A 547 17.63 -3.22 -17.65
N PHE A 548 17.63 -1.95 -18.06
CA PHE A 548 16.43 -1.28 -18.54
C PHE A 548 15.86 -2.05 -19.74
N ILE A 549 14.53 -2.05 -19.88
CA ILE A 549 13.84 -2.84 -20.88
C ILE A 549 14.24 -2.34 -22.28
N SER A 550 14.83 -3.20 -23.09
CA SER A 550 15.39 -2.86 -24.40
C SER A 550 14.58 -3.38 -25.59
N HIS A 551 13.48 -4.10 -25.33
CA HIS A 551 12.62 -4.72 -26.34
C HIS A 551 11.28 -3.99 -26.53
N SER A 552 10.69 -4.16 -27.71
CA SER A 552 9.26 -3.94 -27.96
C SER A 552 8.45 -5.12 -27.41
N PHE A 553 7.12 -5.03 -27.38
CA PHE A 553 6.26 -6.12 -26.92
C PHE A 553 5.15 -6.38 -27.94
N ILE A 554 5.22 -7.49 -28.67
CA ILE A 554 4.28 -7.83 -29.74
C ILE A 554 3.76 -9.25 -29.51
N ASP A 555 2.47 -9.47 -29.73
CA ASP A 555 1.82 -10.79 -29.62
C ASP A 555 2.04 -11.47 -28.26
N GLY A 556 2.02 -10.67 -27.18
CA GLY A 556 2.20 -11.16 -25.80
C GLY A 556 3.65 -11.51 -25.43
N LYS A 557 4.64 -11.08 -26.22
CA LYS A 557 6.06 -11.46 -26.03
C LYS A 557 7.03 -10.29 -26.29
N PRO A 558 8.21 -10.30 -25.65
CA PRO A 558 9.33 -9.44 -26.05
C PRO A 558 9.66 -9.58 -27.54
N TYR A 559 9.91 -8.46 -28.20
CA TYR A 559 10.17 -8.36 -29.63
C TYR A 559 11.36 -7.46 -29.92
N THR A 560 12.22 -7.89 -30.84
CA THR A 560 13.36 -7.12 -31.34
C THR A 560 13.09 -6.79 -32.80
N ALA A 561 13.32 -5.54 -33.20
CA ALA A 561 13.15 -5.08 -34.57
C ALA A 561 13.92 -5.95 -35.57
N LEU A 562 13.31 -6.25 -36.71
CA LEU A 562 13.87 -7.06 -37.78
C LEU A 562 15.19 -6.48 -38.32
N SER A 563 15.30 -5.15 -38.32
CA SER A 563 16.50 -4.42 -38.75
C SER A 563 17.68 -4.56 -37.77
N GLY A 564 17.42 -4.99 -36.52
CA GLY A 564 18.39 -4.97 -35.43
C GLY A 564 18.79 -3.56 -34.95
N GLN A 565 18.16 -2.51 -35.47
CA GLN A 565 18.46 -1.14 -35.07
C GLN A 565 18.01 -0.84 -33.64
N VAL A 566 18.70 0.09 -33.00
CA VAL A 566 18.45 0.55 -31.63
C VAL A 566 18.61 2.06 -31.54
N PHE A 567 17.93 2.70 -30.59
CA PHE A 567 18.15 4.08 -30.19
C PHE A 567 18.52 4.16 -28.70
N LYS A 568 19.23 5.22 -28.31
CA LYS A 568 19.65 5.42 -26.92
C LYS A 568 18.59 6.20 -26.15
N THR A 569 18.12 5.64 -25.05
CA THR A 569 17.37 6.40 -24.04
C THR A 569 18.35 6.86 -22.97
N VAL A 570 18.31 8.15 -22.64
CA VAL A 570 19.27 8.82 -21.75
C VAL A 570 18.54 9.31 -20.52
N ASN A 571 19.14 9.13 -19.34
CA ASN A 571 18.64 9.71 -18.10
C ASN A 571 18.97 11.21 -18.09
N PRO A 572 17.97 12.11 -18.10
CA PRO A 572 18.22 13.55 -18.19
C PRO A 572 18.91 14.13 -16.96
N ALA A 573 18.71 13.55 -15.77
CA ALA A 573 19.33 14.03 -14.54
C ALA A 573 20.83 13.74 -14.47
N THR A 574 21.32 12.76 -15.25
CA THR A 574 22.72 12.27 -15.20
C THR A 574 23.45 12.31 -16.54
N ASN A 575 22.75 12.56 -17.66
CA ASN A 575 23.23 12.41 -19.04
C ASN A 575 23.79 11.02 -19.39
N LYS A 576 23.49 9.99 -18.58
CA LYS A 576 23.95 8.61 -18.83
C LYS A 576 22.92 7.85 -19.67
N VAL A 577 23.40 7.03 -20.59
CA VAL A 577 22.56 6.08 -21.34
C VAL A 577 21.98 5.06 -20.36
N LEU A 578 20.65 4.90 -20.40
CA LEU A 578 19.91 3.91 -19.61
C LEU A 578 19.87 2.56 -20.32
N ALA A 579 19.50 2.57 -21.60
CA ALA A 579 19.50 1.40 -22.49
C ALA A 579 19.60 1.81 -23.96
N GLU A 580 20.02 0.84 -24.77
CA GLU A 580 19.82 0.83 -26.21
C GLU A 580 18.54 0.05 -26.50
N VAL A 581 17.46 0.76 -26.84
CA VAL A 581 16.12 0.21 -27.03
C VAL A 581 15.91 -0.07 -28.51
N THR A 582 15.28 -1.20 -28.83
CA THR A 582 15.03 -1.58 -30.22
C THR A 582 14.23 -0.52 -30.99
N ALA A 583 14.60 -0.27 -32.23
CA ALA A 583 14.00 0.74 -33.10
C ALA A 583 13.17 0.07 -34.21
N CYS A 584 11.87 -0.12 -33.96
CA CYS A 584 10.93 -0.69 -34.92
C CYS A 584 10.76 0.22 -36.14
N GLN A 585 10.80 -0.38 -37.32
CA GLN A 585 10.61 0.25 -38.62
C GLN A 585 9.28 -0.19 -39.24
N ALA A 586 9.03 0.20 -40.49
CA ALA A 586 7.77 -0.10 -41.19
C ALA A 586 7.46 -1.60 -41.20
N GLU A 587 8.45 -2.47 -41.42
CA GLU A 587 8.25 -3.92 -41.48
C GLU A 587 7.84 -4.50 -40.11
N ASP A 588 8.30 -3.90 -39.01
CA ASP A 588 7.92 -4.29 -37.66
C ASP A 588 6.49 -3.81 -37.33
N ILE A 589 6.08 -2.66 -37.88
CA ILE A 589 4.70 -2.17 -37.77
C ILE A 589 3.74 -3.11 -38.46
N ASP A 590 4.08 -3.63 -39.64
CA ASP A 590 3.25 -4.63 -40.35
C ASP A 590 3.02 -5.87 -39.46
N VAL A 591 4.05 -6.33 -38.73
CA VAL A 591 3.94 -7.46 -37.79
C VAL A 591 3.01 -7.12 -36.62
N ALA A 592 3.16 -5.93 -36.02
CA ALA A 592 2.30 -5.48 -34.93
C ALA A 592 0.83 -5.34 -35.36
N VAL A 593 0.59 -4.78 -36.55
CA VAL A 593 -0.76 -4.61 -37.11
C VAL A 593 -1.39 -5.95 -37.43
N ALA A 594 -0.64 -6.87 -38.05
CA ALA A 594 -1.13 -8.22 -38.31
C ALA A 594 -1.52 -8.96 -37.01
N SER A 595 -0.74 -8.82 -35.93
CA SER A 595 -1.07 -9.38 -34.62
C SER A 595 -2.35 -8.73 -34.04
N ALA A 596 -2.43 -7.39 -34.04
CA ALA A 596 -3.59 -6.65 -33.55
C ALA A 596 -4.87 -6.99 -34.30
N ARG A 597 -4.81 -7.02 -35.63
CA ARG A 597 -5.94 -7.34 -36.50
C ARG A 597 -6.42 -8.77 -36.31
N LYS A 598 -5.48 -9.73 -36.19
CA LYS A 598 -5.82 -11.14 -35.91
C LYS A 598 -6.52 -11.28 -34.56
N ALA A 599 -6.02 -10.64 -33.51
CA ALA A 599 -6.65 -10.65 -32.19
C ALA A 599 -8.07 -10.07 -32.25
N PHE A 600 -8.24 -8.90 -32.91
CA PHE A 600 -9.54 -8.25 -33.05
C PHE A 600 -10.56 -9.11 -33.82
N ALA A 601 -10.15 -9.62 -34.99
CA ALA A 601 -11.02 -10.41 -35.87
C ALA A 601 -11.41 -11.77 -35.26
N SER A 602 -10.57 -12.33 -34.38
CA SER A 602 -10.89 -13.59 -33.69
C SER A 602 -12.04 -13.48 -32.69
N GLY A 603 -12.40 -12.26 -32.27
CA GLY A 603 -13.40 -12.06 -31.23
C GLY A 603 -12.90 -12.34 -29.80
N ILE A 604 -11.64 -12.75 -29.62
CA ILE A 604 -11.11 -13.15 -28.30
C ILE A 604 -11.21 -12.04 -27.24
N TRP A 605 -11.19 -10.78 -27.69
CA TRP A 605 -11.36 -9.61 -26.83
C TRP A 605 -12.55 -8.73 -27.24
N SER A 606 -12.68 -8.44 -28.54
CA SER A 606 -13.76 -7.61 -29.09
C SER A 606 -15.15 -8.18 -28.81
N SER A 607 -15.30 -9.51 -28.80
CA SER A 607 -16.55 -10.22 -28.48
C SER A 607 -16.58 -10.79 -27.06
N ALA A 608 -15.57 -10.52 -26.23
CA ALA A 608 -15.58 -10.94 -24.83
C ALA A 608 -16.74 -10.25 -24.08
N SER A 609 -17.21 -10.86 -22.98
CA SER A 609 -18.24 -10.21 -22.17
C SER A 609 -17.70 -8.95 -21.49
N THR A 610 -18.59 -7.99 -21.19
CA THR A 610 -18.21 -6.78 -20.45
C THR A 610 -17.60 -7.12 -19.09
N GLN A 611 -18.08 -8.18 -18.43
CA GLN A 611 -17.53 -8.68 -17.16
C GLN A 611 -16.11 -9.23 -17.32
N GLN A 612 -15.82 -9.96 -18.41
CA GLN A 612 -14.47 -10.45 -18.69
C GLN A 612 -13.51 -9.30 -18.92
N ARG A 613 -13.91 -8.31 -19.75
CA ARG A 613 -13.07 -7.14 -20.00
C ARG A 613 -12.80 -6.34 -18.73
N LYS A 614 -13.86 -6.09 -17.95
CA LYS A 614 -13.78 -5.44 -16.64
C LYS A 614 -12.80 -6.15 -15.70
N ALA A 615 -12.89 -7.47 -15.56
CA ALA A 615 -12.04 -8.23 -14.66
C ALA A 615 -10.54 -8.11 -15.00
N VAL A 616 -10.20 -8.18 -16.29
CA VAL A 616 -8.81 -8.03 -16.76
C VAL A 616 -8.28 -6.62 -16.49
N LEU A 617 -9.07 -5.57 -16.79
CA LEU A 617 -8.65 -4.19 -16.57
C LEU A 617 -8.51 -3.84 -15.08
N GLN A 618 -9.40 -4.35 -14.22
CA GLN A 618 -9.26 -4.22 -12.76
C GLN A 618 -8.01 -4.95 -12.26
N ARG A 619 -7.72 -6.15 -12.79
CA ARG A 619 -6.50 -6.87 -12.44
C ARG A 619 -5.24 -6.15 -12.91
N LEU A 620 -5.27 -5.53 -14.09
CA LEU A 620 -4.16 -4.70 -14.58
C LEU A 620 -3.91 -3.50 -13.67
N SER A 621 -4.96 -2.79 -13.25
CA SER A 621 -4.85 -1.72 -12.24
C SER A 621 -4.17 -2.20 -10.95
N CYS A 622 -4.58 -3.35 -10.41
CA CYS A 622 -3.95 -3.95 -9.24
C CYS A 622 -2.45 -4.23 -9.47
N LEU A 623 -2.07 -4.73 -10.65
CA LEU A 623 -0.67 -4.99 -10.99
C LEU A 623 0.16 -3.70 -11.12
N ILE A 624 -0.41 -2.63 -11.68
CA ILE A 624 0.23 -1.31 -11.73
C ILE A 624 0.57 -0.84 -10.30
N LEU A 625 -0.39 -0.95 -9.36
CA LEU A 625 -0.17 -0.57 -7.96
C LEU A 625 0.83 -1.48 -7.24
N GLN A 626 0.84 -2.79 -7.56
CA GLN A 626 1.82 -3.73 -7.01
C GLN A 626 3.25 -3.41 -7.46
N HIS A 627 3.41 -2.88 -8.67
CA HIS A 627 4.70 -2.50 -9.26
C HIS A 627 5.00 -1.00 -9.16
N ARG A 628 4.33 -0.27 -8.25
CA ARG A 628 4.34 1.19 -8.27
C ARG A 628 5.72 1.84 -8.11
N GLU A 629 6.59 1.25 -7.29
CA GLU A 629 7.95 1.77 -7.08
C GLU A 629 8.84 1.56 -8.31
N GLU A 630 8.69 0.40 -8.98
CA GLU A 630 9.38 0.10 -10.23
C GLU A 630 8.95 1.06 -11.33
N LEU A 631 7.64 1.26 -11.50
CA LEU A 631 7.08 2.16 -12.50
C LEU A 631 7.46 3.62 -12.24
N ALA A 632 7.41 4.08 -10.98
CA ALA A 632 7.79 5.44 -10.61
C ALA A 632 9.27 5.73 -10.87
N LEU A 633 10.15 4.75 -10.61
CA LEU A 633 11.56 4.88 -10.93
C LEU A 633 11.80 4.90 -12.44
N LEU A 634 11.15 4.02 -13.21
CA LEU A 634 11.27 4.00 -14.67
C LEU A 634 10.81 5.33 -15.27
N GLU A 635 9.72 5.91 -14.76
CA GLU A 635 9.27 7.26 -15.11
C GLU A 635 10.35 8.31 -14.83
N SER A 636 10.67 8.49 -13.55
CA SER A 636 11.59 9.54 -13.09
C SER A 636 12.97 9.44 -13.75
N ALA A 637 13.50 8.21 -13.88
CA ALA A 637 14.79 8.00 -14.52
C ALA A 637 14.78 8.32 -16.02
N SER A 638 13.67 8.09 -16.71
CA SER A 638 13.57 8.27 -18.15
C SER A 638 13.36 9.72 -18.57
N MET A 639 12.48 10.44 -17.87
CA MET A 639 12.07 11.78 -18.30
C MET A 639 12.41 12.91 -17.32
N GLY A 640 12.88 12.59 -16.10
CA GLY A 640 13.48 13.57 -15.20
C GLY A 640 12.55 14.20 -14.16
N LYS A 641 11.27 13.82 -14.08
CA LYS A 641 10.34 14.29 -13.03
C LYS A 641 10.68 13.75 -11.65
N PRO A 642 10.29 14.44 -10.56
CA PRO A 642 10.46 13.92 -9.21
C PRO A 642 9.82 12.53 -9.04
N VAL A 643 10.55 11.62 -8.40
CA VAL A 643 10.12 10.23 -8.18
C VAL A 643 8.85 10.15 -7.31
N ASN A 644 8.67 11.12 -6.41
CA ASN A 644 7.47 11.21 -5.59
C ASN A 644 6.23 11.63 -6.38
N ASP A 645 6.38 12.49 -7.39
CA ASP A 645 5.28 12.82 -8.31
C ASP A 645 4.93 11.60 -9.15
N ALA A 646 5.93 10.92 -9.71
CA ALA A 646 5.72 9.68 -10.47
C ALA A 646 5.01 8.61 -9.62
N LEU A 647 5.39 8.45 -8.34
CA LEU A 647 4.83 7.45 -7.44
C LEU A 647 3.38 7.77 -7.02
N ASN A 648 3.13 9.00 -6.60
CA ASN A 648 1.89 9.38 -5.94
C ASN A 648 0.84 9.97 -6.90
N ILE A 649 1.27 10.48 -8.06
CA ILE A 649 0.40 11.10 -9.06
C ILE A 649 0.30 10.19 -10.28
N ASP A 650 1.39 9.98 -11.02
CA ASP A 650 1.33 9.30 -12.33
C ASP A 650 0.90 7.83 -12.24
N VAL A 651 1.57 7.05 -11.38
CA VAL A 651 1.29 5.61 -11.25
C VAL A 651 -0.07 5.38 -10.61
N ALA A 652 -0.40 6.15 -9.56
CA ALA A 652 -1.69 6.08 -8.90
C ALA A 652 -2.83 6.50 -9.85
N GLY A 653 -2.62 7.58 -10.61
CA GLY A 653 -3.53 8.09 -11.64
C GLY A 653 -3.79 7.05 -12.73
N ALA A 654 -2.73 6.46 -13.29
CA ALA A 654 -2.84 5.43 -14.32
C ALA A 654 -3.66 4.20 -13.85
N ALA A 655 -3.41 3.72 -12.62
CA ALA A 655 -4.20 2.62 -12.06
C ALA A 655 -5.68 3.03 -11.83
N GLY A 656 -5.90 4.25 -11.36
CA GLY A 656 -7.22 4.85 -11.22
C GLY A 656 -7.98 4.91 -12.55
N VAL A 657 -7.32 5.31 -13.63
CA VAL A 657 -7.87 5.36 -14.99
C VAL A 657 -8.34 3.98 -15.44
N PHE A 658 -7.49 2.95 -15.34
CA PHE A 658 -7.89 1.58 -15.71
C PHE A 658 -9.09 1.07 -14.90
N THR A 659 -9.11 1.32 -13.59
CA THR A 659 -10.21 0.90 -12.71
C THR A 659 -11.52 1.59 -13.11
N TRP A 660 -11.47 2.91 -13.31
CA TRP A 660 -12.65 3.71 -13.65
C TRP A 660 -13.27 3.26 -14.97
N TYR A 661 -12.45 3.03 -16.01
CA TYR A 661 -12.95 2.52 -17.28
C TYR A 661 -13.47 1.10 -17.15
N ALA A 662 -12.80 0.22 -16.39
CA ALA A 662 -13.28 -1.13 -16.14
C ALA A 662 -14.69 -1.14 -15.50
N GLU A 663 -14.93 -0.21 -14.58
CA GLU A 663 -16.21 -0.07 -13.88
C GLU A 663 -17.31 0.60 -14.71
N SER A 664 -16.91 1.36 -15.73
CA SER A 664 -17.81 2.13 -16.60
C SER A 664 -18.33 1.33 -17.80
N ILE A 665 -17.66 0.25 -18.22
CA ILE A 665 -18.00 -0.52 -19.43
C ILE A 665 -19.47 -0.96 -19.47
N ASP A 666 -20.01 -1.44 -18.35
CA ASP A 666 -21.37 -1.95 -18.24
C ASP A 666 -22.39 -0.87 -17.81
N LYS A 667 -21.98 0.40 -17.86
CA LYS A 667 -22.82 1.58 -17.55
C LYS A 667 -23.08 2.46 -18.77
N LEU A 668 -22.43 2.16 -19.89
CA LEU A 668 -22.72 2.80 -21.18
C LEU A 668 -23.93 2.13 -21.81
N TYR A 669 -24.99 2.92 -21.99
CA TYR A 669 -26.20 2.49 -22.68
C TYR A 669 -26.22 3.07 -24.09
N ASP A 670 -26.54 2.21 -25.04
CA ASP A 670 -26.84 2.56 -26.41
C ASP A 670 -28.26 3.14 -26.54
N GLU A 671 -28.65 3.54 -27.75
CA GLU A 671 -29.87 4.33 -27.96
C GLU A 671 -30.95 3.56 -28.73
N VAL A 672 -32.21 3.92 -28.47
CA VAL A 672 -33.37 3.52 -29.27
C VAL A 672 -34.06 4.79 -29.75
N ALA A 673 -34.10 5.00 -31.05
CA ALA A 673 -34.70 6.20 -31.63
C ALA A 673 -36.24 6.10 -31.67
N PRO A 674 -36.95 7.24 -31.54
CA PRO A 674 -38.40 7.26 -31.68
C PRO A 674 -38.81 7.05 -33.14
N THR A 675 -39.27 5.83 -33.47
CA THR A 675 -39.72 5.44 -34.81
C THR A 675 -41.24 5.35 -34.90
N PRO A 676 -41.83 5.40 -36.12
CA PRO A 676 -43.24 5.12 -36.33
C PRO A 676 -43.64 3.71 -35.84
N CYS A 677 -44.94 3.50 -35.61
CA CYS A 677 -45.49 2.20 -35.24
C CYS A 677 -45.14 1.14 -36.30
N GLY A 678 -44.70 -0.04 -35.85
CA GLY A 678 -44.26 -1.13 -36.73
C GLY A 678 -42.77 -1.09 -37.09
N SER A 679 -42.00 -0.13 -36.58
CA SER A 679 -40.55 -0.05 -36.75
C SER A 679 -39.82 0.06 -35.42
N LEU A 680 -38.56 -0.40 -35.37
CA LEU A 680 -37.63 -0.21 -34.26
C LEU A 680 -36.26 0.18 -34.82
N ALA A 681 -35.66 1.27 -34.33
CA ALA A 681 -34.30 1.65 -34.66
C ALA A 681 -33.41 1.63 -33.41
N THR A 682 -32.40 0.78 -33.42
CA THR A 682 -31.37 0.72 -32.36
C THR A 682 -30.08 1.33 -32.89
N ILE A 683 -29.45 2.21 -32.12
CA ILE A 683 -28.13 2.78 -32.43
C ILE A 683 -27.13 2.22 -31.43
N THR A 684 -26.29 1.30 -31.89
CA THR A 684 -25.33 0.57 -31.05
C THR A 684 -23.90 1.03 -31.28
N ARG A 685 -23.08 1.02 -30.23
CA ARG A 685 -21.65 1.28 -30.31
C ARG A 685 -20.88 -0.02 -30.52
N GLU A 686 -20.04 -0.03 -31.54
CA GLU A 686 -19.14 -1.15 -31.82
C GLU A 686 -17.67 -0.71 -31.72
N PRO A 687 -16.76 -1.53 -31.18
CA PRO A 687 -15.34 -1.21 -31.20
C PRO A 687 -14.87 -1.01 -32.65
N ILE A 688 -14.04 0.01 -32.86
CA ILE A 688 -13.63 0.43 -34.20
C ILE A 688 -12.64 -0.54 -34.86
N GLY A 689 -11.82 -1.26 -34.09
CA GLY A 689 -10.89 -2.27 -34.59
C GLY A 689 -9.48 -2.16 -34.01
N VAL A 690 -8.51 -1.85 -34.87
CA VAL A 690 -7.10 -1.64 -34.54
C VAL A 690 -6.85 -0.15 -34.34
N VAL A 691 -6.48 0.22 -33.12
CA VAL A 691 -6.17 1.59 -32.72
C VAL A 691 -4.66 1.75 -32.58
N ALA A 692 -4.07 2.76 -33.20
CA ALA A 692 -2.70 3.16 -32.91
C ALA A 692 -2.68 4.39 -31.98
N ALA A 693 -2.05 4.22 -30.82
CA ALA A 693 -1.91 5.23 -29.79
C ALA A 693 -0.47 5.72 -29.72
N ILE A 694 -0.23 7.01 -29.96
CA ILE A 694 1.10 7.61 -29.92
C ILE A 694 1.13 8.62 -28.77
N VAL A 695 2.04 8.40 -27.83
CA VAL A 695 2.06 9.14 -26.54
C VAL A 695 3.39 9.89 -26.32
N PRO A 696 3.35 11.04 -25.63
CA PRO A 696 4.50 11.90 -25.41
C PRO A 696 5.33 11.38 -24.22
N TRP A 697 6.38 12.15 -23.89
CA TRP A 697 7.34 11.80 -22.84
C TRP A 697 7.10 12.48 -21.50
N ASN A 698 6.17 13.44 -21.41
CA ASN A 698 6.01 14.27 -20.22
C ASN A 698 5.16 13.60 -19.12
N PHE A 699 4.19 12.77 -19.50
CA PHE A 699 3.49 11.83 -18.60
C PHE A 699 3.34 10.47 -19.30
N PRO A 700 4.44 9.73 -19.52
CA PRO A 700 4.46 8.54 -20.36
C PRO A 700 3.45 7.47 -19.93
N LEU A 701 3.44 7.07 -18.66
CA LEU A 701 2.52 6.05 -18.14
C LEU A 701 1.07 6.57 -18.07
N ASP A 702 0.87 7.77 -17.56
CA ASP A 702 -0.48 8.30 -17.33
C ASP A 702 -1.19 8.57 -18.67
N ILE A 703 -0.54 9.25 -19.61
CA ILE A 703 -1.13 9.51 -20.94
C ILE A 703 -1.33 8.21 -21.73
N ALA A 704 -0.45 7.21 -21.58
CA ALA A 704 -0.69 5.88 -22.13
C ALA A 704 -1.98 5.27 -21.56
N SER A 705 -2.19 5.35 -20.25
CA SER A 705 -3.42 4.84 -19.61
C SER A 705 -4.68 5.54 -20.13
N TRP A 706 -4.63 6.85 -20.38
CA TRP A 706 -5.77 7.63 -20.90
C TRP A 706 -6.21 7.16 -22.28
N LYS A 707 -5.30 6.58 -23.08
CA LYS A 707 -5.62 6.05 -24.42
C LYS A 707 -6.00 4.58 -24.36
N LEU A 708 -5.20 3.80 -23.63
CA LEU A 708 -5.37 2.35 -23.55
C LEU A 708 -6.66 1.96 -22.84
N ALA A 709 -6.96 2.56 -21.69
CA ALA A 709 -8.09 2.15 -20.86
C ALA A 709 -9.44 2.23 -21.61
N PRO A 710 -9.85 3.38 -22.21
CA PRO A 710 -11.08 3.45 -22.99
C PRO A 710 -11.07 2.57 -24.24
N ALA A 711 -9.95 2.48 -24.97
CA ALA A 711 -9.85 1.68 -26.18
C ALA A 711 -10.01 0.18 -25.89
N LEU A 712 -9.30 -0.33 -24.88
CA LEU A 712 -9.39 -1.72 -24.43
C LEU A 712 -10.76 -2.02 -23.82
N ALA A 713 -11.32 -1.10 -23.05
CA ALA A 713 -12.65 -1.21 -22.46
C ALA A 713 -13.74 -1.36 -23.53
N ALA A 714 -13.65 -0.58 -24.62
CA ALA A 714 -14.54 -0.68 -25.78
C ALA A 714 -14.40 -2.01 -26.54
N GLY A 715 -13.26 -2.71 -26.41
CA GLY A 715 -13.01 -4.00 -27.07
C GLY A 715 -12.06 -3.94 -28.26
N ASN A 716 -11.30 -2.85 -28.41
CA ASN A 716 -10.32 -2.71 -29.51
C ASN A 716 -9.03 -3.48 -29.24
N SER A 717 -8.29 -3.76 -30.31
CA SER A 717 -6.86 -4.08 -30.23
C SER A 717 -6.07 -2.79 -30.39
N VAL A 718 -4.97 -2.62 -29.64
CA VAL A 718 -4.21 -1.37 -29.58
C VAL A 718 -2.73 -1.60 -29.86
N ILE A 719 -2.15 -0.71 -30.66
CA ILE A 719 -0.71 -0.60 -30.89
C ILE A 719 -0.24 0.72 -30.28
N LEU A 720 0.52 0.64 -29.19
CA LEU A 720 1.05 1.79 -28.48
C LEU A 720 2.48 2.10 -28.95
N LYS A 721 2.74 3.35 -29.32
CA LYS A 721 4.08 3.89 -29.56
C LYS A 721 4.42 4.93 -28.49
N PRO A 722 5.29 4.62 -27.50
CA PRO A 722 5.79 5.61 -26.57
C PRO A 722 6.86 6.50 -27.20
N SER A 723 7.13 7.66 -26.59
CA SER A 723 8.28 8.47 -26.97
C SER A 723 9.61 7.72 -26.73
N GLU A 724 10.56 7.93 -27.63
CA GLU A 724 11.94 7.46 -27.55
C GLU A 724 12.70 7.98 -26.31
N ASN A 725 12.25 9.09 -25.73
CA ASN A 725 12.82 9.61 -24.49
C ASN A 725 12.35 8.84 -23.25
N SER A 726 11.22 8.15 -23.32
CA SER A 726 10.58 7.54 -22.14
C SER A 726 9.81 6.24 -22.45
N PRO A 727 10.45 5.21 -23.02
CA PRO A 727 9.73 4.02 -23.49
C PRO A 727 9.40 3.01 -22.38
N PHE A 728 10.11 3.04 -21.25
CA PHE A 728 10.16 1.90 -20.33
C PHE A 728 8.84 1.58 -19.63
N THR A 729 8.11 2.58 -19.14
CA THR A 729 6.84 2.35 -18.44
C THR A 729 5.75 1.81 -19.36
N ALA A 730 5.72 2.25 -20.62
CA ALA A 730 4.82 1.72 -21.64
C ALA A 730 5.11 0.23 -21.96
N ILE A 731 6.39 -0.15 -22.09
CA ILE A 731 6.75 -1.55 -22.31
C ILE A 731 6.39 -2.40 -21.10
N ARG A 732 6.73 -1.92 -19.88
CA ARG A 732 6.40 -2.62 -18.63
C ARG A 732 4.89 -2.78 -18.47
N LEU A 733 4.10 -1.78 -18.84
CA LEU A 733 2.64 -1.84 -18.81
C LEU A 733 2.09 -2.97 -19.70
N ALA A 734 2.69 -3.23 -20.86
CA ALA A 734 2.26 -4.34 -21.72
C ALA A 734 2.59 -5.72 -21.13
N GLU A 735 3.74 -5.86 -20.47
CA GLU A 735 4.06 -7.08 -19.72
C GLU A 735 3.05 -7.32 -18.59
N LEU A 736 2.69 -6.28 -17.84
CA LEU A 736 1.68 -6.34 -16.78
C LEU A 736 0.27 -6.61 -17.35
N ALA A 737 -0.07 -6.07 -18.52
CA ALA A 737 -1.36 -6.34 -19.17
C ALA A 737 -1.47 -7.81 -19.60
N ASN A 738 -0.40 -8.35 -20.17
CA ASN A 738 -0.31 -9.78 -20.50
C ASN A 738 -0.40 -10.64 -19.22
N GLU A 739 0.30 -10.25 -18.15
CA GLU A 739 0.17 -10.91 -16.84
C GLU A 739 -1.25 -10.84 -16.29
N ALA A 740 -1.95 -9.71 -16.47
CA ALA A 740 -3.34 -9.49 -16.06
C ALA A 740 -4.34 -10.40 -16.79
N GLY A 741 -3.93 -11.06 -17.87
CA GLY A 741 -4.75 -11.93 -18.69
C GLY A 741 -5.33 -11.26 -19.93
N LEU A 742 -4.78 -10.10 -20.34
CA LEU A 742 -5.11 -9.52 -21.63
C LEU A 742 -4.59 -10.44 -22.75
N PRO A 743 -5.44 -10.87 -23.72
CA PRO A 743 -5.00 -11.81 -24.74
C PRO A 743 -3.85 -11.27 -25.61
N ALA A 744 -2.99 -12.19 -26.06
CA ALA A 744 -1.90 -11.87 -26.99
C ALA A 744 -2.42 -11.15 -28.24
N GLY A 745 -1.69 -10.10 -28.65
CA GLY A 745 -2.04 -9.27 -29.80
C GLY A 745 -3.07 -8.18 -29.52
N VAL A 746 -3.79 -8.21 -28.39
CA VAL A 746 -4.74 -7.14 -28.04
C VAL A 746 -4.02 -5.85 -27.65
N LEU A 747 -2.86 -5.94 -26.99
CA LEU A 747 -1.96 -4.82 -26.76
C LEU A 747 -0.58 -5.15 -27.32
N ASN A 748 -0.12 -4.34 -28.26
CA ASN A 748 1.24 -4.34 -28.77
C ASN A 748 1.91 -3.00 -28.44
N VAL A 749 3.17 -3.02 -28.06
CA VAL A 749 4.00 -1.83 -27.81
C VAL A 749 5.17 -1.86 -28.77
N VAL A 750 5.28 -0.84 -29.61
CA VAL A 750 6.35 -0.69 -30.62
C VAL A 750 7.19 0.54 -30.28
N THR A 751 8.49 0.36 -30.13
CA THR A 751 9.44 1.44 -29.83
C THR A 751 10.15 1.91 -31.10
N GLY A 752 10.54 3.19 -31.14
CA GLY A 752 11.35 3.75 -32.23
C GLY A 752 11.11 5.24 -32.44
N LEU A 753 11.72 5.81 -33.47
CA LEU A 753 11.69 7.24 -33.73
C LEU A 753 10.33 7.69 -34.29
N GLY A 754 9.90 8.90 -33.94
CA GLY A 754 8.65 9.46 -34.46
C GLY A 754 8.62 9.56 -35.99
N THR A 755 9.75 9.92 -36.61
CA THR A 755 9.89 10.09 -38.07
C THR A 755 9.86 8.78 -38.86
N GLU A 756 10.02 7.64 -38.19
CA GLU A 756 10.08 6.32 -38.81
C GLU A 756 8.88 5.48 -38.36
N THR A 757 8.91 5.00 -37.11
CA THR A 757 7.84 4.21 -36.48
C THR A 757 6.50 4.95 -36.46
N GLY A 758 6.52 6.24 -36.11
CA GLY A 758 5.31 7.06 -36.06
C GLY A 758 4.70 7.32 -37.44
N THR A 759 5.55 7.63 -38.43
CA THR A 759 5.14 7.79 -39.83
C THR A 759 4.54 6.50 -40.39
N ALA A 760 5.17 5.34 -40.13
CA ALA A 760 4.68 4.04 -40.57
C ALA A 760 3.29 3.74 -40.00
N LEU A 761 3.06 3.99 -38.69
CA LEU A 761 1.74 3.87 -38.07
C LEU A 761 0.71 4.82 -38.70
N GLY A 762 1.09 6.06 -39.01
CA GLY A 762 0.19 7.03 -39.63
C GLY A 762 -0.26 6.63 -41.04
N LEU A 763 0.63 6.04 -41.82
CA LEU A 763 0.41 5.67 -43.22
C LEU A 763 -0.15 4.26 -43.42
N HIS A 764 -0.13 3.39 -42.40
CA HIS A 764 -0.57 2.00 -42.55
C HIS A 764 -2.08 1.90 -42.85
N ASP A 765 -2.45 1.13 -43.88
CA ASP A 765 -3.83 1.06 -44.38
C ASP A 765 -4.78 0.21 -43.50
N ASP A 766 -4.22 -0.70 -42.70
CA ASP A 766 -5.00 -1.59 -41.81
C ASP A 766 -5.07 -1.10 -40.35
N ILE A 767 -4.89 0.20 -40.12
CA ILE A 767 -5.15 0.85 -38.82
C ILE A 767 -6.42 1.69 -38.95
N ASP A 768 -7.38 1.48 -38.05
CA ASP A 768 -8.72 2.07 -38.16
C ASP A 768 -8.79 3.47 -37.52
N VAL A 769 -8.02 3.69 -36.44
CA VAL A 769 -7.96 4.97 -35.70
C VAL A 769 -6.55 5.28 -35.23
N ILE A 770 -6.18 6.56 -35.29
CA ILE A 770 -5.01 7.13 -34.61
C ILE A 770 -5.48 8.01 -33.46
N THR A 771 -4.89 7.82 -32.27
CA THR A 771 -4.94 8.79 -31.19
C THR A 771 -3.54 9.26 -30.86
N PHE A 772 -3.33 10.57 -30.83
CA PHE A 772 -2.01 11.18 -30.65
C PHE A 772 -2.05 12.27 -29.59
N THR A 773 -1.07 12.25 -28.69
CA THR A 773 -0.77 13.38 -27.81
C THR A 773 0.65 13.85 -28.02
N GLY A 774 0.85 15.15 -28.28
CA GLY A 774 2.18 15.72 -28.50
C GLY A 774 2.17 17.10 -29.17
N SER A 775 3.19 17.40 -29.98
CA SER A 775 3.32 18.73 -30.58
C SER A 775 2.28 18.96 -31.70
N THR A 776 1.84 20.20 -31.85
CA THR A 776 0.89 20.61 -32.91
C THR A 776 1.40 20.31 -34.31
N ALA A 777 2.71 20.42 -34.54
CA ALA A 777 3.32 20.12 -35.83
C ALA A 777 3.16 18.64 -36.20
N VAL A 778 3.38 17.73 -35.25
CA VAL A 778 3.22 16.29 -35.48
C VAL A 778 1.74 15.92 -35.53
N GLY A 779 0.86 16.57 -34.75
CA GLY A 779 -0.58 16.37 -34.87
C GLY A 779 -1.11 16.70 -36.28
N LYS A 780 -0.60 17.78 -36.90
CA LYS A 780 -0.89 18.10 -38.31
C LYS A 780 -0.35 17.05 -39.27
N ALA A 781 0.82 16.47 -39.00
CA ALA A 781 1.38 15.40 -39.82
C ALA A 781 0.48 14.14 -39.81
N PHE A 782 -0.08 13.73 -38.67
CA PHE A 782 -1.01 12.59 -38.63
C PHE A 782 -2.30 12.82 -39.43
N MET A 783 -2.80 14.06 -39.46
CA MET A 783 -3.92 14.42 -40.36
C MET A 783 -3.53 14.25 -41.83
N GLN A 784 -2.30 14.63 -42.20
CA GLN A 784 -1.78 14.43 -43.55
C GLN A 784 -1.60 12.94 -43.88
N TYR A 785 -1.08 12.14 -42.94
CA TYR A 785 -0.92 10.70 -43.13
C TYR A 785 -2.25 9.99 -43.30
N SER A 786 -3.27 10.35 -42.51
CA SER A 786 -4.63 9.86 -42.70
C SER A 786 -5.17 10.19 -44.10
N ALA A 787 -5.01 11.44 -44.54
CA ALA A 787 -5.43 11.86 -45.88
C ALA A 787 -4.69 11.15 -47.03
N GLN A 788 -3.44 10.73 -46.81
CA GLN A 788 -2.61 10.04 -47.79
C GLN A 788 -2.84 8.53 -47.85
N SER A 789 -3.46 7.94 -46.83
CA SER A 789 -3.64 6.49 -46.69
C SER A 789 -5.11 6.10 -46.82
N ASN A 790 -5.78 5.87 -45.69
CA ASN A 790 -7.09 5.19 -45.63
C ASN A 790 -8.21 6.04 -44.99
N LEU A 791 -7.99 7.35 -44.79
CA LEU A 791 -8.94 8.25 -44.11
C LEU A 791 -9.32 7.81 -42.68
N LYS A 792 -8.44 7.06 -42.00
CA LYS A 792 -8.58 6.72 -40.58
C LYS A 792 -8.84 7.97 -39.74
N GLN A 793 -9.72 7.86 -38.75
CA GLN A 793 -9.98 8.98 -37.85
C GLN A 793 -8.73 9.28 -37.01
N VAL A 794 -8.46 10.56 -36.79
CA VAL A 794 -7.30 11.04 -36.03
C VAL A 794 -7.80 11.89 -34.87
N TRP A 795 -7.53 11.46 -33.65
CA TRP A 795 -7.85 12.19 -32.43
C TRP A 795 -6.59 12.82 -31.86
N LEU A 796 -6.63 14.14 -31.63
CA LEU A 796 -5.44 14.92 -31.32
C LEU A 796 -5.60 15.61 -29.96
N GLU A 797 -4.58 15.44 -29.11
CA GLU A 797 -4.29 16.32 -27.97
C GLU A 797 -2.95 17.00 -28.21
N CYS A 798 -2.98 18.28 -28.55
CA CYS A 798 -1.81 19.05 -28.93
C CYS A 798 -1.40 20.04 -27.83
N GLY A 799 -0.31 20.77 -28.09
CA GLY A 799 0.21 21.81 -27.20
C GLY A 799 -0.79 22.93 -26.85
N GLY A 800 -0.40 23.69 -25.84
CA GLY A 800 -1.19 24.77 -25.27
C GLY A 800 -0.39 26.02 -24.94
N LYS A 801 -1.14 27.10 -24.70
CA LYS A 801 -0.64 28.35 -24.12
C LYS A 801 -1.69 28.92 -23.17
N SER A 802 -2.04 28.12 -22.17
CA SER A 802 -3.18 28.34 -21.29
C SER A 802 -3.07 29.67 -20.54
N ALA A 803 -4.16 30.41 -20.48
CA ALA A 803 -4.23 31.70 -19.78
C ALA A 803 -4.65 31.50 -18.31
N ASN A 804 -4.12 32.33 -17.41
CA ASN A 804 -4.52 32.40 -16.01
C ASN A 804 -4.82 33.85 -15.65
N LEU A 805 -6.10 34.18 -15.43
CA LEU A 805 -6.59 35.54 -15.22
C LEU A 805 -6.79 35.78 -13.73
N ILE A 806 -6.13 36.80 -13.17
CA ILE A 806 -6.24 37.22 -11.77
C ILE A 806 -6.92 38.58 -11.70
N PHE A 807 -8.17 38.59 -11.22
CA PHE A 807 -8.93 39.82 -10.99
C PHE A 807 -8.69 40.40 -9.60
N SER A 808 -8.89 41.70 -9.46
CA SER A 808 -8.68 42.47 -8.23
C SER A 808 -9.61 42.10 -7.08
N ASP A 809 -10.74 41.46 -7.39
CA ASP A 809 -11.70 40.97 -6.40
C ASP A 809 -11.38 39.55 -5.90
N CYS A 810 -10.26 38.95 -6.32
CA CYS A 810 -9.73 37.74 -5.70
C CYS A 810 -9.25 38.07 -4.27
N LYS A 811 -9.92 37.48 -3.27
CA LYS A 811 -9.65 37.72 -1.84
C LYS A 811 -8.40 37.00 -1.36
N ASP A 812 -8.07 35.87 -1.96
CA ASP A 812 -6.92 35.03 -1.58
C ASP A 812 -5.83 35.07 -2.66
N LEU A 813 -5.12 36.19 -2.70
CA LEU A 813 -4.00 36.39 -3.64
C LEU A 813 -2.81 35.47 -3.33
N ASP A 814 -2.66 34.99 -2.10
CA ASP A 814 -1.60 34.06 -1.71
C ASP A 814 -1.84 32.68 -2.33
N LEU A 815 -3.07 32.17 -2.22
CA LEU A 815 -3.47 30.92 -2.88
C LEU A 815 -3.37 31.04 -4.41
N ALA A 816 -3.83 32.15 -4.98
CA ALA A 816 -3.73 32.41 -6.42
C ALA A 816 -2.27 32.42 -6.90
N ALA A 817 -1.36 33.02 -6.13
CA ALA A 817 0.08 33.02 -6.41
C ALA A 817 0.71 31.63 -6.27
N GLU A 818 0.36 30.88 -5.22
CA GLU A 818 0.82 29.50 -5.01
C GLU A 818 0.40 28.61 -6.19
N LYS A 819 -0.87 28.69 -6.59
CA LYS A 819 -1.40 27.92 -7.73
C LYS A 819 -0.82 28.38 -9.06
N ALA A 820 -0.59 29.68 -9.27
CA ALA A 820 0.11 30.15 -10.46
C ALA A 820 1.54 29.61 -10.55
N ALA A 821 2.27 29.53 -9.44
CA ALA A 821 3.59 28.89 -9.39
C ALA A 821 3.51 27.39 -9.67
N PHE A 822 2.57 26.67 -9.02
CA PHE A 822 2.32 25.25 -9.29
C PHE A 822 2.01 25.00 -10.78
N GLY A 823 1.10 25.77 -11.36
CA GLY A 823 0.63 25.58 -12.74
C GLY A 823 1.69 25.79 -13.83
N ILE A 824 2.84 26.38 -13.51
CA ILE A 824 3.97 26.53 -14.44
C ILE A 824 5.22 25.72 -14.04
N CYS A 825 5.38 25.35 -12.77
CA CYS A 825 6.54 24.61 -12.29
C CYS A 825 6.31 23.11 -12.14
N PHE A 826 5.06 22.66 -11.95
CA PHE A 826 4.73 21.24 -11.86
C PHE A 826 5.24 20.50 -13.12
N ASN A 827 5.88 19.35 -12.91
CA ASN A 827 6.55 18.59 -13.97
C ASN A 827 7.51 19.45 -14.83
N GLN A 828 8.29 20.31 -14.19
CA GLN A 828 9.22 21.26 -14.84
C GLN A 828 8.55 22.22 -15.85
N GLY A 829 7.23 22.41 -15.79
CA GLY A 829 6.48 23.15 -16.81
C GLY A 829 6.36 22.42 -18.15
N GLU A 830 6.74 21.14 -18.20
CA GLU A 830 6.56 20.22 -19.33
C GLU A 830 5.13 19.67 -19.32
N VAL A 831 4.14 20.56 -19.27
CA VAL A 831 2.70 20.24 -19.20
C VAL A 831 1.98 21.00 -20.32
N CYS A 832 1.21 20.30 -21.15
CA CYS A 832 0.50 20.93 -22.28
C CYS A 832 -0.54 21.95 -21.82
N SER A 833 -1.21 21.69 -20.69
CA SER A 833 -2.16 22.60 -20.05
C SER A 833 -1.51 23.70 -19.22
N ALA A 834 -0.17 23.75 -19.09
CA ALA A 834 0.53 24.70 -18.23
C ALA A 834 0.00 26.13 -18.42
N ASN A 835 -0.35 26.78 -17.31
CA ASN A 835 -0.82 28.16 -17.26
C ASN A 835 0.33 29.13 -17.51
N SER A 836 0.86 29.12 -18.73
CA SER A 836 2.08 29.81 -19.14
C SER A 836 1.88 31.28 -19.52
N ARG A 837 0.62 31.75 -19.59
CA ARG A 837 0.28 33.18 -19.71
C ARG A 837 -0.49 33.63 -18.49
N LEU A 838 0.11 34.50 -17.69
CA LEU A 838 -0.51 35.11 -16.52
C LEU A 838 -1.02 36.51 -16.89
N LEU A 839 -2.30 36.73 -16.68
CA LEU A 839 -2.98 38.00 -16.89
C LEU A 839 -3.40 38.54 -15.52
N VAL A 840 -2.86 39.69 -15.12
CA VAL A 840 -3.14 40.27 -13.79
C VAL A 840 -3.74 41.65 -13.93
N GLU A 841 -4.83 41.92 -13.21
CA GLU A 841 -5.46 43.23 -13.20
C GLU A 841 -4.50 44.30 -12.63
N ARG A 842 -4.38 45.44 -13.31
CA ARG A 842 -3.31 46.42 -13.08
C ARG A 842 -3.20 46.87 -11.61
N CYS A 843 -4.33 47.04 -10.92
CA CYS A 843 -4.34 47.56 -9.56
C CYS A 843 -3.73 46.61 -8.51
N ILE A 844 -3.67 45.30 -8.79
CA ILE A 844 -3.06 44.29 -7.91
C ILE A 844 -1.72 43.75 -8.43
N TYR A 845 -1.27 44.18 -9.62
CA TYR A 845 -0.09 43.64 -10.30
C TYR A 845 1.15 43.57 -9.39
N ASN A 846 1.60 44.70 -8.83
CA ASN A 846 2.83 44.72 -8.03
C ASN A 846 2.76 43.78 -6.82
N LEU A 847 1.62 43.79 -6.11
CA LEU A 847 1.39 42.92 -4.94
C LEU A 847 1.38 41.44 -5.34
N PHE A 848 0.74 41.11 -6.46
CA PHE A 848 0.65 39.73 -6.93
C PHE A 848 2.01 39.20 -7.40
N ILE A 849 2.79 40.01 -8.12
CA ILE A 849 4.13 39.61 -8.58
C ILE A 849 5.08 39.36 -7.41
N GLU A 850 4.99 40.15 -6.35
CA GLU A 850 5.78 39.93 -5.11
C GLU A 850 5.48 38.56 -4.52
N LYS A 851 4.18 38.26 -4.28
CA LYS A 851 3.73 36.96 -3.74
C LYS A 851 4.11 35.79 -4.65
N LEU A 852 3.91 35.94 -5.95
CA LEU A 852 4.25 34.91 -6.93
C LEU A 852 5.75 34.62 -6.97
N THR A 853 6.58 35.66 -6.87
CA THR A 853 8.04 35.50 -6.85
C THR A 853 8.50 34.70 -5.62
N GLU A 854 7.88 34.94 -4.46
CA GLU A 854 8.12 34.15 -3.24
C GLU A 854 7.74 32.68 -3.47
N LYS A 855 6.56 32.41 -4.04
CA LYS A 855 6.10 31.04 -4.32
C LYS A 855 6.94 30.32 -5.36
N LEU A 856 7.41 30.99 -6.40
CA LEU A 856 8.33 30.41 -7.40
C LEU A 856 9.67 30.02 -6.77
N ALA A 857 10.14 30.71 -5.73
CA ALA A 857 11.39 30.37 -5.05
C ALA A 857 11.33 29.04 -4.29
N GLU A 858 10.14 28.51 -4.00
CA GLU A 858 9.93 27.19 -3.40
C GLU A 858 10.16 26.04 -4.42
N TRP A 859 10.13 26.32 -5.73
CA TRP A 859 10.25 25.33 -6.82
C TRP A 859 11.68 25.14 -7.33
N LYS A 860 12.65 25.05 -6.42
CA LYS A 860 14.05 24.87 -6.81
C LYS A 860 14.25 23.49 -7.47
N PRO A 861 14.92 23.42 -8.64
CA PRO A 861 15.30 22.15 -9.23
C PRO A 861 16.16 21.32 -8.28
N GLY A 862 15.89 20.02 -8.22
CA GLY A 862 16.58 19.04 -7.38
C GLY A 862 16.90 17.76 -8.15
N ASN A 863 17.64 16.85 -7.52
CA ASN A 863 17.84 15.51 -8.07
C ASN A 863 16.48 14.79 -8.11
N PRO A 864 15.98 14.33 -9.27
CA PRO A 864 14.63 13.78 -9.36
C PRO A 864 14.38 12.53 -8.50
N LEU A 865 15.44 11.79 -8.14
CA LEU A 865 15.34 10.60 -7.29
C LEU A 865 15.45 10.92 -5.79
N ASP A 866 15.64 12.18 -5.41
CA ASP A 866 15.49 12.64 -4.03
C ASP A 866 13.98 12.87 -3.75
N PRO A 867 13.38 12.17 -2.77
CA PRO A 867 11.97 12.34 -2.42
C PRO A 867 11.57 13.77 -2.01
N GLN A 868 12.52 14.61 -1.60
CA GLN A 868 12.23 16.00 -1.22
C GLN A 868 12.22 16.97 -2.41
N THR A 869 12.67 16.54 -3.59
CA THR A 869 12.71 17.38 -4.79
C THR A 869 11.30 17.72 -5.26
N ARG A 870 11.03 19.02 -5.47
CA ARG A 870 9.76 19.52 -6.01
C ARG A 870 9.75 19.70 -7.52
N MET A 871 10.91 19.91 -8.13
CA MET A 871 11.05 20.09 -9.59
C MET A 871 12.30 19.37 -10.07
N GLY A 872 12.17 18.55 -11.11
CA GLY A 872 13.24 17.70 -11.60
C GLY A 872 14.06 18.29 -12.75
N ALA A 873 14.65 17.42 -13.56
CA ALA A 873 15.41 17.77 -14.77
C ALA A 873 14.48 17.89 -15.99
N MET A 874 14.82 18.77 -16.93
CA MET A 874 14.20 18.79 -18.26
C MET A 874 14.54 17.48 -19.00
N VAL A 875 13.62 16.95 -19.81
CA VAL A 875 13.74 15.63 -20.44
C VAL A 875 15.01 15.40 -21.28
N SER A 876 15.65 16.45 -21.78
CA SER A 876 16.91 16.35 -22.52
C SER A 876 17.67 17.68 -22.55
N SER A 877 18.98 17.63 -22.84
CA SER A 877 19.79 18.83 -23.05
C SER A 877 19.28 19.68 -24.22
N ALA A 878 18.85 19.06 -25.32
CA ALA A 878 18.29 19.78 -26.47
C ALA A 878 17.00 20.54 -26.10
N HIS A 879 16.16 19.93 -25.26
CA HIS A 879 14.94 20.59 -24.79
C HIS A 879 15.26 21.73 -23.80
N LYS A 880 16.21 21.52 -22.89
CA LYS A 880 16.73 22.59 -22.02
C LYS A 880 17.26 23.78 -22.82
N ASP A 881 18.07 23.53 -23.85
CA ASP A 881 18.63 24.60 -24.71
C ASP A 881 17.52 25.37 -25.45
N LYS A 882 16.47 24.67 -25.91
CA LYS A 882 15.29 25.29 -26.51
C LYS A 882 14.58 26.23 -25.52
N VAL A 883 14.40 25.81 -24.26
CA VAL A 883 13.78 26.64 -23.22
C VAL A 883 14.62 27.89 -22.91
N LEU A 884 15.94 27.75 -22.77
CA LEU A 884 16.83 28.89 -22.56
C LEU A 884 16.85 29.86 -23.76
N ALA A 885 16.76 29.33 -24.97
CA ALA A 885 16.66 30.16 -26.18
C ALA A 885 15.37 30.99 -26.19
N PHE A 886 14.24 30.45 -25.74
CA PHE A 886 13.00 31.21 -25.57
C PHE A 886 13.14 32.36 -24.56
N ILE A 887 13.79 32.10 -23.42
CA ILE A 887 14.03 33.13 -22.40
C ILE A 887 14.90 34.25 -22.99
N THR A 888 16.00 33.89 -23.66
CA THR A 888 16.92 34.84 -24.30
C THR A 888 16.22 35.67 -25.37
N CYS A 889 15.41 35.03 -26.21
CA CYS A 889 14.64 35.69 -27.26
C CYS A 889 13.62 36.68 -26.67
N ALA A 890 12.90 36.28 -25.62
CA ALA A 890 11.95 37.16 -24.94
C ALA A 890 12.61 38.43 -24.41
N GLN A 891 13.80 38.33 -23.82
CA GLN A 891 14.56 39.49 -23.35
C GLN A 891 14.99 40.40 -24.51
N GLN A 892 15.39 39.83 -25.65
CA GLN A 892 15.74 40.58 -26.86
C GLN A 892 14.51 41.28 -27.47
N GLU A 893 13.33 40.68 -27.36
CA GLU A 893 12.05 41.26 -27.78
C GLU A 893 11.50 42.31 -26.80
N GLY A 894 12.17 42.52 -25.65
CA GLY A 894 11.87 43.57 -24.68
C GLY A 894 11.13 43.11 -23.42
N ALA A 895 10.96 41.81 -23.19
CA ALA A 895 10.42 41.30 -21.94
C ALA A 895 11.38 41.55 -20.77
N GLN A 896 10.82 41.90 -19.61
CA GLN A 896 11.59 42.13 -18.39
C GLN A 896 11.77 40.81 -17.63
N LEU A 897 13.01 40.38 -17.40
CA LEU A 897 13.29 39.26 -16.51
C LEU A 897 13.10 39.68 -15.04
N LEU A 898 12.11 39.09 -14.36
CA LEU A 898 11.79 39.39 -12.96
C LEU A 898 12.51 38.41 -12.00
N THR A 899 12.54 37.12 -12.33
CA THR A 899 13.31 36.10 -11.59
C THR A 899 13.68 34.93 -12.50
N GLY A 900 14.69 34.14 -12.11
CA GLY A 900 15.15 32.96 -12.84
C GLY A 900 15.97 33.29 -14.09
N GLY A 901 15.63 32.67 -15.22
CA GLY A 901 16.22 32.94 -16.52
C GLY A 901 17.55 32.24 -16.80
N GLN A 902 17.95 31.30 -15.95
CA GLN A 902 19.26 30.64 -16.01
C GLN A 902 19.11 29.13 -15.83
N GLU A 903 20.08 28.38 -16.37
CA GLU A 903 20.28 26.98 -15.98
C GLU A 903 20.95 26.87 -14.61
N THR A 904 20.76 25.73 -13.96
CA THR A 904 21.52 25.33 -12.77
C THR A 904 22.11 23.95 -12.99
N GLN A 905 23.14 23.61 -12.21
CA GLN A 905 23.77 22.31 -12.25
C GLN A 905 23.51 21.54 -10.97
N ILE A 906 23.15 20.27 -11.12
CA ILE A 906 23.00 19.32 -10.02
C ILE A 906 23.88 18.13 -10.36
N ASP A 907 24.77 17.75 -9.43
CA ASP A 907 25.74 16.68 -9.61
C ASP A 907 26.58 16.78 -10.91
N GLY A 908 26.85 18.01 -11.36
CA GLY A 908 27.61 18.30 -12.58
C GLY A 908 26.83 18.20 -13.90
N VAL A 909 25.49 18.07 -13.85
CA VAL A 909 24.61 18.02 -15.02
C VAL A 909 23.75 19.28 -15.11
N GLY A 910 23.69 19.89 -16.30
CA GLY A 910 23.04 21.19 -16.55
C GLY A 910 21.64 21.13 -17.17
N ASN A 911 20.93 20.01 -17.09
CA ASN A 911 19.57 19.88 -17.66
C ASN A 911 18.47 20.47 -16.75
N TYR A 912 18.81 21.45 -15.92
CA TYR A 912 17.88 22.05 -14.93
C TYR A 912 17.72 23.54 -15.22
N VAL A 913 16.48 24.01 -15.35
CA VAL A 913 16.16 25.42 -15.61
C VAL A 913 15.47 25.99 -14.37
N LEU A 914 15.91 27.16 -13.90
CA LEU A 914 15.26 27.83 -12.78
C LEU A 914 13.86 28.31 -13.16
N PRO A 915 12.87 28.27 -12.25
CA PRO A 915 11.57 28.91 -12.47
C PRO A 915 11.74 30.36 -12.90
N THR A 916 11.20 30.70 -14.07
CA THR A 916 11.46 31.97 -14.75
C THR A 916 10.18 32.77 -14.88
N LEU A 917 10.21 34.03 -14.43
CA LEU A 917 9.11 34.97 -14.54
C LEU A 917 9.50 36.14 -15.44
N LEU A 918 8.74 36.34 -16.51
CA LEU A 918 8.93 37.43 -17.48
C LEU A 918 7.77 38.42 -17.38
N GLY A 919 8.06 39.64 -16.99
CA GLY A 919 7.12 40.77 -16.97
C GLY A 919 7.16 41.59 -18.25
N SER A 920 6.23 42.53 -18.39
CA SER A 920 6.12 43.42 -19.56
C SER A 920 6.02 42.65 -20.90
N VAL A 921 5.40 41.46 -20.89
CA VAL A 921 5.22 40.67 -22.10
C VAL A 921 4.04 41.23 -22.91
N SER A 922 4.20 41.30 -24.23
CA SER A 922 3.13 41.70 -25.17
C SER A 922 2.70 40.53 -26.06
N GLU A 923 1.51 40.62 -26.66
CA GLU A 923 0.98 39.59 -27.54
C GLU A 923 1.85 39.28 -28.77
N ASN A 924 2.76 40.19 -29.12
CA ASN A 924 3.62 40.08 -30.29
C ASN A 924 4.89 39.24 -30.04
N MET A 925 5.27 39.04 -28.78
CA MET A 925 6.49 38.33 -28.40
C MET A 925 6.36 36.82 -28.62
N SER A 926 7.46 36.18 -28.97
CA SER A 926 7.56 34.73 -29.18
C SER A 926 7.11 33.93 -27.95
N VAL A 927 7.55 34.34 -26.74
CA VAL A 927 7.17 33.70 -25.48
C VAL A 927 5.67 33.78 -25.16
N TRP A 928 4.94 34.70 -25.78
CA TRP A 928 3.48 34.77 -25.68
C TRP A 928 2.80 33.83 -26.67
N LYS A 929 3.30 33.75 -27.91
CA LYS A 929 2.67 33.02 -29.03
C LYS A 929 2.97 31.52 -29.02
N ASP A 930 4.18 31.15 -28.63
CA ASP A 930 4.69 29.80 -28.79
C ASP A 930 4.74 29.05 -27.45
N GLU A 931 4.48 27.74 -27.53
CA GLU A 931 4.62 26.84 -26.40
C GLU A 931 6.11 26.62 -26.09
N VAL A 932 6.52 27.04 -24.89
CA VAL A 932 7.91 26.90 -24.41
C VAL A 932 8.14 25.48 -23.88
N PHE A 933 7.15 24.94 -23.15
CA PHE A 933 7.18 23.62 -22.51
C PHE A 933 8.32 23.49 -21.48
N GLY A 934 8.42 24.48 -20.60
CA GLY A 934 9.38 24.57 -19.51
C GLY A 934 8.89 25.56 -18.46
N PRO A 935 9.64 25.81 -17.36
CA PRO A 935 9.14 26.54 -16.21
C PRO A 935 9.27 28.06 -16.43
N VAL A 936 8.60 28.57 -17.47
CA VAL A 936 8.69 29.96 -17.94
C VAL A 936 7.30 30.59 -18.02
N LEU A 937 7.03 31.54 -17.12
CA LEU A 937 5.75 32.23 -17.02
C LEU A 937 5.84 33.63 -17.64
N ALA A 938 5.01 33.88 -18.66
CA ALA A 938 4.87 35.18 -19.29
C ALA A 938 3.73 35.97 -18.64
N VAL A 939 4.02 37.19 -18.18
CA VAL A 939 3.04 38.04 -17.49
C VAL A 939 2.71 39.29 -18.30
N SER A 940 1.40 39.55 -18.42
CA SER A 940 0.84 40.78 -18.96
C SER A 940 -0.21 41.33 -18.01
N VAL A 941 -0.44 42.64 -18.10
CA VAL A 941 -1.45 43.35 -17.31
C VAL A 941 -2.69 43.65 -18.16
N PHE A 942 -3.84 43.77 -17.53
CA PHE A 942 -5.07 44.27 -18.13
C PHE A 942 -5.75 45.28 -17.21
N ASP A 943 -6.57 46.15 -17.77
CA ASP A 943 -7.35 47.16 -17.05
C ASP A 943 -8.82 46.79 -16.94
N GLU A 944 -9.37 46.13 -17.97
CA GLU A 944 -10.80 45.82 -18.06
C GLU A 944 -11.08 44.32 -18.28
N GLU A 945 -12.23 43.83 -17.80
CA GLU A 945 -12.63 42.43 -17.96
C GLU A 945 -12.67 41.98 -19.43
N GLU A 946 -13.13 42.87 -20.31
CA GLU A 946 -13.23 42.60 -21.75
C GLU A 946 -11.84 42.44 -22.39
N GLU A 947 -10.87 43.24 -21.95
CA GLU A 947 -9.48 43.15 -22.39
C GLU A 947 -8.87 41.80 -21.97
N ALA A 948 -9.06 41.41 -20.71
CA ALA A 948 -8.55 40.12 -20.20
C ALA A 948 -9.08 38.92 -21.00
N ILE A 949 -10.38 38.91 -21.31
CA ILE A 949 -11.01 37.86 -22.12
C ILE A 949 -10.44 37.85 -23.54
N ASN A 950 -10.26 39.02 -24.15
CA ASN A 950 -9.70 39.13 -25.50
C ASN A 950 -8.25 38.63 -25.54
N LEU A 951 -7.41 39.06 -24.60
CA LEU A 951 -6.02 38.60 -24.46
C LEU A 951 -5.95 37.08 -24.25
N ALA A 952 -6.85 36.52 -23.43
CA ALA A 952 -6.90 35.09 -23.18
C ALA A 952 -7.27 34.29 -24.44
N ASN A 953 -8.29 34.74 -25.18
CA ASN A 953 -8.88 34.05 -26.32
C ASN A 953 -8.15 34.25 -27.65
N ASN A 954 -7.40 35.34 -27.80
CA ASN A 954 -6.63 35.69 -29.00
C ASN A 954 -5.37 34.81 -29.13
N HIS A 955 -5.60 33.51 -29.29
CA HIS A 955 -4.55 32.52 -29.46
C HIS A 955 -4.99 31.42 -30.42
N ILE A 956 -4.03 30.79 -31.11
CA ILE A 956 -4.28 29.60 -31.93
C ILE A 956 -4.61 28.35 -31.10
N TYR A 957 -4.28 28.40 -29.80
CA TYR A 957 -4.46 27.33 -28.82
C TYR A 957 -5.68 27.62 -27.96
N ALA A 958 -6.23 26.57 -27.39
CA ALA A 958 -7.40 26.62 -26.52
C ALA A 958 -7.53 25.33 -25.71
N LEU A 959 -6.45 24.92 -25.03
CA LEU A 959 -6.43 23.71 -24.21
C LEU A 959 -7.10 23.94 -22.85
N ALA A 960 -6.49 24.78 -22.02
CA ALA A 960 -7.01 25.14 -20.71
C ALA A 960 -6.98 26.66 -20.47
N ALA A 961 -7.76 27.12 -19.49
CA ALA A 961 -7.70 28.46 -18.93
C ALA A 961 -8.11 28.46 -17.45
N SER A 962 -7.70 29.48 -16.72
CA SER A 962 -8.04 29.66 -15.31
C SER A 962 -8.49 31.09 -15.06
N VAL A 963 -9.47 31.27 -14.18
CA VAL A 963 -9.95 32.59 -13.73
C VAL A 963 -10.04 32.64 -12.21
N TRP A 964 -9.52 33.71 -11.62
CA TRP A 964 -9.52 33.97 -10.19
C TRP A 964 -10.35 35.21 -9.88
N SER A 965 -11.49 35.01 -9.24
CA SER A 965 -12.44 36.05 -8.82
C SER A 965 -13.41 35.46 -7.78
N ASP A 966 -13.67 36.20 -6.71
CA ASP A 966 -14.68 35.83 -5.70
C ASP A 966 -16.08 36.41 -6.02
N ASP A 967 -16.23 37.19 -7.08
CA ASP A 967 -17.54 37.57 -7.60
C ASP A 967 -18.11 36.45 -8.46
N LEU A 968 -19.18 35.81 -7.97
CA LEU A 968 -19.85 34.70 -8.65
C LEU A 968 -20.31 35.04 -10.08
N ASN A 969 -20.79 36.27 -10.30
CA ASN A 969 -21.31 36.69 -11.59
C ASN A 969 -20.17 36.87 -12.60
N ARG A 970 -19.05 37.47 -12.17
CA ARG A 970 -17.83 37.60 -12.96
C ARG A 970 -17.24 36.24 -13.25
N ALA A 971 -17.01 35.42 -12.24
CA ALA A 971 -16.46 34.08 -12.40
C ALA A 971 -17.24 33.26 -13.46
N HIS A 972 -18.57 33.22 -13.35
CA HIS A 972 -19.43 32.51 -14.30
C HIS A 972 -19.42 33.14 -15.70
N ARG A 973 -19.49 34.48 -15.80
CA ARG A 973 -19.51 35.20 -17.09
C ARG A 973 -18.18 35.07 -17.83
N VAL A 974 -17.05 35.26 -17.14
CA VAL A 974 -15.71 35.12 -17.71
C VAL A 974 -15.48 33.66 -18.12
N ALA A 975 -15.76 32.70 -17.22
CA ALA A 975 -15.55 31.28 -17.53
C ALA A 975 -16.31 30.82 -18.78
N ARG A 976 -17.57 31.26 -18.95
CA ARG A 976 -18.38 30.97 -20.14
C ARG A 976 -17.80 31.56 -21.44
N ARG A 977 -17.09 32.68 -21.33
CA ARG A 977 -16.55 33.43 -22.49
C ARG A 977 -15.13 33.02 -22.85
N LEU A 978 -14.41 32.33 -21.97
CA LEU A 978 -13.11 31.76 -22.28
C LEU A 978 -13.26 30.60 -23.27
N ASN A 979 -12.51 30.65 -24.36
CA ASN A 979 -12.42 29.60 -25.35
C ASN A 979 -11.28 28.66 -24.98
N ALA A 980 -11.58 27.68 -24.14
CA ALA A 980 -10.70 26.59 -23.76
C ALA A 980 -11.50 25.29 -23.63
N GLY A 981 -10.81 24.15 -23.72
CA GLY A 981 -11.41 22.86 -23.44
C GLY A 981 -11.75 22.65 -21.98
N THR A 982 -10.88 23.13 -21.08
CA THR A 982 -11.08 23.14 -19.63
C THR A 982 -10.94 24.55 -19.08
N VAL A 983 -11.90 25.00 -18.26
CA VAL A 983 -11.81 26.28 -17.56
C VAL A 983 -11.92 26.03 -16.06
N SER A 984 -10.88 26.41 -15.32
CA SER A 984 -10.84 26.32 -13.86
C SER A 984 -11.18 27.68 -13.22
N VAL A 985 -11.93 27.67 -12.12
CA VAL A 985 -12.28 28.87 -11.35
C VAL A 985 -11.67 28.76 -9.96
N ASN A 986 -10.90 29.77 -9.55
CA ASN A 986 -10.19 29.82 -8.26
C ASN A 986 -9.27 28.61 -8.01
N THR A 987 -8.72 28.05 -9.09
CA THR A 987 -7.71 26.98 -9.09
C THR A 987 -7.06 26.89 -10.48
N VAL A 988 -6.04 26.05 -10.60
CA VAL A 988 -5.39 25.68 -11.87
C VAL A 988 -5.34 24.16 -12.01
N ASP A 989 -5.18 23.69 -13.25
CA ASP A 989 -4.93 22.28 -13.60
C ASP A 989 -5.86 21.27 -12.89
N ALA A 990 -7.14 21.61 -12.77
CA ALA A 990 -8.15 20.75 -12.14
C ALA A 990 -8.52 19.61 -13.10
N LEU A 991 -7.93 18.43 -12.87
CA LEU A 991 -8.13 17.22 -13.66
C LEU A 991 -8.75 16.10 -12.81
N GLY A 992 -9.63 15.30 -13.42
CA GLY A 992 -10.13 14.06 -12.83
C GLY A 992 -10.63 13.11 -13.91
N VAL A 993 -10.52 11.80 -13.66
CA VAL A 993 -10.87 10.76 -14.66
C VAL A 993 -12.33 10.83 -15.13
N SER A 994 -13.24 11.40 -14.33
CA SER A 994 -14.65 11.55 -14.67
C SER A 994 -14.96 12.77 -15.54
N VAL A 995 -14.00 13.68 -15.74
CA VAL A 995 -14.18 14.95 -16.45
C VAL A 995 -13.46 14.88 -17.81
N PRO A 996 -14.10 15.25 -18.93
CA PRO A 996 -13.44 15.23 -20.22
C PRO A 996 -12.30 16.24 -20.26
N PHE A 997 -11.15 15.82 -20.77
CA PHE A 997 -10.01 16.68 -21.01
C PHE A 997 -9.73 16.72 -22.51
N GLY A 998 -9.43 17.91 -23.03
CA GLY A 998 -8.92 18.05 -24.38
C GLY A 998 -9.17 19.41 -25.00
N GLY A 999 -8.40 19.77 -26.03
CA GLY A 999 -8.35 21.13 -26.56
C GLY A 999 -9.47 21.52 -27.53
N ASN A 1000 -9.60 22.83 -27.75
CA ASN A 1000 -10.26 23.41 -28.93
C ASN A 1000 -9.19 23.95 -29.91
N LYS A 1001 -9.62 24.43 -31.09
CA LYS A 1001 -8.74 25.02 -32.12
C LYS A 1001 -7.56 24.10 -32.48
N GLN A 1002 -6.31 24.60 -32.45
CA GLN A 1002 -5.12 23.80 -32.76
C GLN A 1002 -4.56 23.07 -31.53
N SER A 1003 -5.20 23.16 -30.36
CA SER A 1003 -4.87 22.35 -29.20
C SER A 1003 -5.47 20.94 -29.27
N GLY A 1004 -6.33 20.65 -30.24
CA GLY A 1004 -6.86 19.31 -30.43
C GLY A 1004 -8.36 19.28 -30.71
N PHE A 1005 -8.87 18.07 -30.89
CA PHE A 1005 -10.28 17.76 -30.98
C PHE A 1005 -10.52 16.28 -30.63
N GLY A 1006 -11.74 15.98 -30.18
CA GLY A 1006 -12.00 14.81 -29.35
C GLY A 1006 -11.71 15.11 -27.88
N ARG A 1007 -11.97 14.17 -26.98
CA ARG A 1007 -11.69 14.30 -25.55
C ARG A 1007 -11.10 13.01 -25.00
N ASP A 1008 -10.04 13.12 -24.22
CA ASP A 1008 -9.61 12.08 -23.28
C ASP A 1008 -10.44 12.12 -22.00
N LEU A 1009 -10.31 11.07 -21.20
CA LEU A 1009 -10.99 10.89 -19.92
C LEU A 1009 -12.54 10.88 -20.07
N SER A 1010 -13.23 10.68 -18.95
CA SER A 1010 -14.68 10.57 -18.85
C SER A 1010 -15.30 9.51 -19.77
N LEU A 1011 -16.63 9.47 -19.86
CA LEU A 1011 -17.32 8.58 -20.78
C LEU A 1011 -17.19 9.06 -22.24
N HIS A 1012 -16.88 10.33 -22.46
CA HIS A 1012 -16.71 10.90 -23.80
C HIS A 1012 -15.55 10.26 -24.57
N ALA A 1013 -14.51 9.76 -23.88
CA ALA A 1013 -13.40 9.11 -24.56
C ALA A 1013 -13.80 7.84 -25.34
N PHE A 1014 -14.90 7.16 -24.96
CA PHE A 1014 -15.39 6.00 -25.69
C PHE A 1014 -15.81 6.34 -27.13
N ASP A 1015 -16.25 7.57 -27.39
CA ASP A 1015 -16.65 8.04 -28.73
C ASP A 1015 -15.49 7.94 -29.74
N LYS A 1016 -14.25 8.03 -29.26
CA LYS A 1016 -13.05 7.96 -30.11
C LYS A 1016 -12.72 6.55 -30.58
N PHE A 1017 -13.21 5.55 -29.86
CA PHE A 1017 -12.83 4.14 -30.03
C PHE A 1017 -14.03 3.25 -30.36
N THR A 1018 -15.17 3.87 -30.66
CA THR A 1018 -16.39 3.20 -31.10
C THR A 1018 -16.94 3.85 -32.35
N GLN A 1019 -17.64 3.06 -33.16
CA GLN A 1019 -18.45 3.54 -34.27
C GLN A 1019 -19.93 3.27 -34.01
N LEU A 1020 -20.80 4.16 -34.47
CA LEU A 1020 -22.24 3.98 -34.35
C LEU A 1020 -22.77 3.13 -35.51
N LYS A 1021 -23.54 2.10 -35.17
CA LYS A 1021 -24.32 1.31 -36.12
C LYS A 1021 -25.80 1.49 -35.86
N THR A 1022 -26.53 1.97 -36.85
CA THR A 1022 -28.00 1.98 -36.80
C THR A 1022 -28.54 0.70 -37.40
N THR A 1023 -29.30 -0.06 -36.62
CA THR A 1023 -30.05 -1.23 -37.09
C THR A 1023 -31.53 -0.90 -37.09
N TRP A 1024 -32.14 -0.90 -38.27
CA TRP A 1024 -33.56 -0.60 -38.46
C TRP A 1024 -34.34 -1.88 -38.73
N PHE A 1025 -35.28 -2.20 -37.85
CA PHE A 1025 -36.19 -3.33 -37.99
C PHE A 1025 -37.55 -2.83 -38.48
N GLN A 1026 -38.05 -3.46 -39.54
CA GLN A 1026 -39.44 -3.30 -39.97
C GLN A 1026 -40.19 -4.58 -39.64
N PHE A 1027 -41.24 -4.48 -38.83
CA PHE A 1027 -42.07 -5.63 -38.48
C PHE A 1027 -43.31 -5.67 -39.39
N SER A 1028 -43.61 -6.85 -39.94
CA SER A 1028 -44.81 -7.09 -40.73
C SER A 1028 -45.97 -7.49 -39.82
N GLY A 1029 -46.96 -6.59 -39.67
CA GLY A 1029 -48.24 -6.88 -39.02
C GLY A 1029 -48.35 -6.35 -37.58
N SER A 1030 -49.17 -5.30 -37.44
CA SER A 1030 -50.01 -5.06 -36.26
C SER A 1030 -51.44 -4.93 -36.74
#